data_AF-A0AAE1WKM7-F1
#
_entry.id   AF-A0AAE1WKM7-F1
#
_cell.length_a   1.000
_cell.length_b   1.000
_cell.length_c   1.000
_cell.angle_alpha   90.00
_cell.angle_beta   90.00
_cell.angle_gamma   90.00
#
_symmetry.space_group_name_H-M   'P 1'
#
loop_
_entity.id
_entity.type
_entity.pdbx_description
1 polymer ?
#
loop_
_entity_poly.entity_id
_entity_poly.type
_entity_poly.pdbx_seq_one_letter_code
_entity_poly.pdbx_strand_id
1 'polypeptide(L)'
;MAKKFKFLYVRVYCQVNDETCSGESCAVKNNGIEDYKQEQDMEIEALEAILMDDFKEIHSSESGLNTSNRCFQITLCPQDDELDESTNPPVRLALIFSHTEKYPDEPPLLSVKSLKGIPTADLKVLKEKLEQEAAENLGMAMVYTLVTSAKEWLSERFSEDAGVEDAEENEAAKDEIIVPHGEPVTVDSFLAWRERFEAELALERAKLMPDSALTAPKEKKLSGRQWFESGRASSKGSAPIAEGSDEEEEDIDFDDDDFEDLPEIPIDFLNFAKQAEVFDWMVDIRRRIHENPELGYEEFETSKLIREELDKMGIPYRYPVAVTGVLGYIGSGKPPFVAIRADMDALSLQEMVEWDHKSKNPGKMHACGHDAHTAMLLGAARILQEHRNLVKGTIVLVFQPAEEGGGGAKKMIEAGALENVEAIFGIHSSSFLPVGEVASRSGPLLAGSDFFEAVISGKGGHAAIPQHSVDPILSASNVIVSLQHLVSREADPLDSQVLTVAKFQGGGAFNVIPDSVTIGGTFRAFSRESLVKLKQRIEEVIVGQAAVQRCNATVTFESKDRPFFPPTVNDGGLHKLFQRVAGDMLGTAGVNYMQPLMGSEDFSFYQEIIPGYFFFLGMKDETLEQPVMPHSPYFRIDEGGLPFGAALHASLVVRNTETHEPGGGAEAKDKGVVPSLRPITNFPGLVARYSKRYLELDSLEEGNSWEYLRINGSIPSSGVVISYHKLKKLSFLNCPSWEKWEDTTPEEEGSATMSIMPCLRVLSINRCMLTELPYRLLRKASSLQHLMVTCSFHLSECYEDRRVLAGDHCPALHM
;
A
#
# COMPACT_ATOMS: atom_id res chain seq x y z
N MET A 1 -14.10 -13.48 -15.68
CA MET A 1 -13.05 -14.27 -14.97
C MET A 1 -13.37 -14.56 -13.50
N ALA A 2 -13.97 -13.63 -12.74
CA ALA A 2 -14.19 -13.77 -11.28
C ALA A 2 -14.81 -15.10 -10.77
N LYS A 3 -15.70 -15.76 -11.54
CA LYS A 3 -16.31 -17.05 -11.14
C LYS A 3 -15.30 -18.22 -10.96
N LYS A 4 -14.07 -18.16 -11.51
CA LYS A 4 -13.09 -19.27 -11.40
C LYS A 4 -12.35 -19.39 -10.05
N PHE A 5 -12.44 -18.41 -9.15
CA PHE A 5 -11.60 -18.39 -7.94
C PHE A 5 -12.08 -19.25 -6.75
N LYS A 6 -13.36 -19.66 -6.69
CA LYS A 6 -13.91 -20.35 -5.50
C LYS A 6 -13.40 -21.79 -5.29
N PHE A 7 -13.00 -22.51 -6.34
CA PHE A 7 -12.59 -23.92 -6.22
C PHE A 7 -11.11 -24.14 -5.91
N LEU A 8 -10.25 -23.12 -6.05
CA LEU A 8 -8.82 -23.26 -5.74
C LEU A 8 -8.54 -23.35 -4.23
N TYR A 9 -9.49 -22.91 -3.40
CA TYR A 9 -9.32 -22.76 -1.96
C TYR A 9 -9.26 -24.09 -1.18
N VAL A 10 -9.91 -25.15 -1.69
CA VAL A 10 -9.99 -26.45 -1.00
C VAL A 10 -8.63 -27.18 -1.01
N ARG A 11 -7.87 -27.10 -2.13
CA ARG A 11 -6.60 -27.83 -2.28
C ARG A 11 -5.46 -27.29 -1.40
N VAL A 12 -5.62 -26.12 -0.79
CA VAL A 12 -4.58 -25.47 0.04
C VAL A 12 -4.73 -25.80 1.54
N TYR A 13 -5.93 -26.16 2.00
CA TYR A 13 -6.21 -26.22 3.45
C TYR A 13 -5.75 -27.52 4.15
N CYS A 14 -5.51 -28.60 3.41
CA CYS A 14 -5.22 -29.93 3.97
C CYS A 14 -3.73 -30.29 4.07
N GLN A 15 -2.81 -29.42 3.66
CA GLN A 15 -1.36 -29.73 3.66
C GLN A 15 -0.61 -29.29 4.95
N VAL A 16 -1.35 -28.85 5.97
CA VAL A 16 -0.79 -28.18 7.18
C VAL A 16 -0.86 -29.06 8.44
N ASN A 17 -1.65 -30.13 8.45
CA ASN A 17 -1.85 -31.01 9.63
C ASN A 17 -1.52 -32.47 9.32
N ASP A 18 -0.24 -32.85 9.43
CA ASP A 18 0.11 -34.21 9.88
C ASP A 18 1.52 -34.22 10.52
N GLU A 19 1.59 -34.46 11.84
CA GLU A 19 2.85 -34.47 12.58
C GLU A 19 3.44 -35.89 12.68
N THR A 20 4.74 -36.00 12.39
CA THR A 20 5.64 -37.11 12.76
C THR A 20 5.31 -38.52 12.22
N CYS A 21 6.01 -38.92 11.16
CA CYS A 21 6.45 -40.31 11.03
C CYS A 21 7.83 -40.40 10.35
N SER A 22 8.59 -41.44 10.66
CA SER A 22 10.04 -41.51 10.39
C SER A 22 10.44 -42.53 9.33
N GLY A 23 11.32 -42.13 8.41
CA GLY A 23 12.38 -42.99 7.88
C GLY A 23 12.01 -44.01 6.79
N GLU A 24 12.49 -43.71 5.58
CA GLU A 24 12.72 -44.63 4.45
C GLU A 24 11.51 -45.28 3.73
N SER A 25 11.67 -45.38 2.41
CA SER A 25 10.82 -46.09 1.43
C SER A 25 9.39 -45.57 1.16
N CYS A 26 9.25 -44.79 0.08
CA CYS A 26 8.04 -44.78 -0.76
C CYS A 26 8.35 -44.42 -2.22
N ALA A 27 8.89 -45.37 -2.97
CA ALA A 27 8.90 -45.32 -4.44
C ALA A 27 7.59 -45.96 -4.96
N VAL A 28 6.51 -45.18 -4.94
CA VAL A 28 5.17 -45.63 -5.37
C VAL A 28 5.06 -45.59 -6.90
N LYS A 29 4.33 -46.53 -7.47
CA LYS A 29 4.11 -46.68 -8.92
C LYS A 29 2.71 -46.22 -9.28
N ASN A 30 2.52 -45.67 -10.49
CA ASN A 30 1.21 -45.27 -11.00
C ASN A 30 0.20 -46.44 -10.95
N ASN A 31 -0.83 -46.30 -10.12
CA ASN A 31 -2.06 -47.10 -10.10
C ASN A 31 -3.25 -46.13 -10.27
N GLY A 32 -3.57 -45.75 -11.51
CA GLY A 32 -4.64 -44.79 -11.85
C GLY A 32 -6.07 -45.32 -11.64
N ILE A 33 -6.37 -45.82 -10.44
CA ILE A 33 -7.68 -46.28 -9.95
C ILE A 33 -7.86 -45.87 -8.48
N GLU A 34 -6.77 -45.85 -7.69
CA GLU A 34 -6.80 -45.41 -6.28
C GLU A 34 -6.89 -43.88 -6.14
N ASP A 35 -6.54 -43.14 -7.21
CA ASP A 35 -6.50 -41.68 -7.32
C ASP A 35 -7.92 -41.08 -7.47
N TYR A 36 -8.65 -41.47 -8.52
CA TYR A 36 -10.01 -40.99 -8.83
C TYR A 36 -10.97 -41.09 -7.65
N LYS A 37 -10.84 -42.13 -6.81
CA LYS A 37 -11.71 -42.28 -5.64
C LYS A 37 -11.45 -41.19 -4.59
N GLN A 38 -10.20 -40.80 -4.39
CA GLN A 38 -9.87 -39.70 -3.47
C GLN A 38 -10.39 -38.37 -4.02
N GLU A 39 -10.27 -38.12 -5.32
CA GLU A 39 -10.87 -36.92 -5.95
C GLU A 39 -12.40 -36.90 -5.84
N GLN A 40 -13.06 -38.06 -6.01
CA GLN A 40 -14.51 -38.19 -5.84
C GLN A 40 -14.95 -37.94 -4.39
N ASP A 41 -14.34 -38.61 -3.41
CA ASP A 41 -14.68 -38.41 -1.99
C ASP A 41 -14.38 -36.96 -1.53
N MET A 42 -13.33 -36.30 -2.06
CA MET A 42 -13.06 -34.86 -1.83
C MET A 42 -14.11 -33.92 -2.48
N GLU A 43 -14.62 -34.22 -3.67
CA GLU A 43 -15.71 -33.43 -4.28
C GLU A 43 -16.99 -33.55 -3.44
N ILE A 44 -17.30 -34.72 -2.89
CA ILE A 44 -18.45 -34.91 -1.99
C ILE A 44 -18.31 -34.08 -0.71
N GLU A 45 -17.16 -34.09 -0.05
CA GLU A 45 -16.92 -33.28 1.16
C GLU A 45 -17.05 -31.77 0.87
N ALA A 46 -16.54 -31.30 -0.27
CA ALA A 46 -16.70 -29.92 -0.70
C ALA A 46 -18.17 -29.56 -1.00
N LEU A 47 -18.94 -30.46 -1.63
CA LEU A 47 -20.36 -30.23 -1.91
C LEU A 47 -21.21 -30.21 -0.64
N GLU A 48 -20.95 -31.12 0.31
CA GLU A 48 -21.64 -31.15 1.60
C GLU A 48 -21.37 -29.86 2.40
N ALA A 49 -20.14 -29.36 2.40
CA ALA A 49 -19.77 -28.10 3.04
C ALA A 49 -20.35 -26.85 2.36
N ILE A 50 -20.58 -26.87 1.04
CA ILE A 50 -21.09 -25.71 0.28
C ILE A 50 -22.63 -25.67 0.23
N LEU A 51 -23.30 -26.82 0.23
CA LEU A 51 -24.75 -26.93 -0.03
C LEU A 51 -25.55 -27.36 1.22
N MET A 52 -24.88 -27.83 2.28
CA MET A 52 -25.48 -28.12 3.59
C MET A 52 -26.77 -28.95 3.48
N ASP A 53 -27.90 -28.45 4.00
CA ASP A 53 -29.18 -29.19 4.09
C ASP A 53 -29.82 -29.54 2.72
N ASP A 54 -29.40 -28.90 1.61
CA ASP A 54 -29.88 -29.24 0.27
C ASP A 54 -29.15 -30.45 -0.35
N PHE A 55 -28.02 -30.89 0.23
CA PHE A 55 -27.23 -32.04 -0.22
C PHE A 55 -27.49 -33.29 0.64
N LYS A 56 -27.66 -34.46 0.00
CA LYS A 56 -27.79 -35.75 0.72
C LYS A 56 -27.39 -36.95 -0.11
N GLU A 57 -26.82 -37.97 0.55
CA GLU A 57 -26.68 -39.31 -0.04
C GLU A 57 -28.04 -40.04 -0.03
N ILE A 58 -28.34 -40.78 -1.10
CA ILE A 58 -29.60 -41.52 -1.30
C ILE A 58 -29.33 -42.95 -1.74
N HIS A 59 -30.22 -43.87 -1.38
CA HIS A 59 -30.06 -45.27 -1.76
C HIS A 59 -30.19 -45.45 -3.29
N SER A 60 -29.39 -46.33 -3.89
CA SER A 60 -29.34 -46.50 -5.35
C SER A 60 -30.70 -46.84 -5.98
N SER A 61 -31.54 -47.58 -5.25
CA SER A 61 -32.94 -47.89 -5.62
C SER A 61 -33.87 -46.66 -5.75
N GLU A 62 -33.53 -45.54 -5.12
CA GLU A 62 -34.31 -44.30 -5.14
C GLU A 62 -33.77 -43.28 -6.15
N SER A 63 -32.48 -43.40 -6.51
CA SER A 63 -31.81 -42.53 -7.47
C SER A 63 -32.49 -42.51 -8.85
N GLY A 64 -32.92 -43.68 -9.35
CA GLY A 64 -33.34 -43.85 -10.74
C GLY A 64 -32.17 -43.89 -11.73
N LEU A 65 -30.93 -44.01 -11.23
CA LEU A 65 -29.73 -44.29 -12.00
C LEU A 65 -29.48 -45.81 -12.01
N ASN A 66 -29.03 -46.36 -13.13
CA ASN A 66 -28.72 -47.79 -13.25
C ASN A 66 -27.27 -48.06 -12.78
N THR A 67 -27.03 -47.91 -11.48
CA THR A 67 -25.68 -47.96 -10.86
C THR A 67 -25.70 -48.67 -9.51
N SER A 68 -24.55 -49.24 -9.14
CA SER A 68 -24.27 -49.77 -7.80
C SER A 68 -23.47 -48.80 -6.91
N ASN A 69 -23.06 -47.65 -7.45
CA ASN A 69 -22.22 -46.67 -6.75
C ASN A 69 -23.05 -45.78 -5.79
N ARG A 70 -22.35 -44.96 -4.98
CA ARG A 70 -22.97 -43.93 -4.15
C ARG A 70 -23.76 -42.96 -5.03
N CYS A 71 -25.00 -42.68 -4.64
CA CYS A 71 -25.90 -41.77 -5.35
C CYS A 71 -26.23 -40.60 -4.45
N PHE A 72 -26.22 -39.39 -4.98
CA PHE A 72 -26.48 -38.17 -4.22
C PHE A 72 -27.64 -37.40 -4.85
N GLN A 73 -28.43 -36.72 -4.02
CA GLN A 73 -29.45 -35.77 -4.43
C GLN A 73 -29.06 -34.38 -3.93
N ILE A 74 -29.12 -33.41 -4.83
CA ILE A 74 -29.05 -31.98 -4.55
C ILE A 74 -30.44 -31.39 -4.83
N THR A 75 -31.00 -30.70 -3.86
CA THR A 75 -32.26 -29.95 -3.99
C THR A 75 -31.94 -28.53 -4.46
N LEU A 76 -32.73 -27.98 -5.38
CA LEU A 76 -32.47 -26.65 -5.97
C LEU A 76 -33.76 -25.82 -6.10
N CYS A 77 -33.66 -24.55 -5.74
CA CYS A 77 -34.69 -23.51 -5.84
C CYS A 77 -34.21 -22.34 -6.74
N PRO A 78 -35.11 -21.56 -7.37
CA PRO A 78 -34.74 -20.46 -8.29
C PRO A 78 -34.36 -19.13 -7.61
N GLN A 79 -34.34 -19.06 -6.28
CA GLN A 79 -34.01 -17.88 -5.47
C GLN A 79 -32.79 -18.19 -4.56
N ASP A 80 -32.12 -17.15 -4.07
CA ASP A 80 -31.08 -17.25 -3.04
C ASP A 80 -31.66 -16.97 -1.64
N ASP A 81 -31.06 -17.58 -0.63
CA ASP A 81 -31.71 -17.91 0.65
C ASP A 81 -31.68 -16.79 1.70
N GLU A 82 -32.09 -15.57 1.33
CA GLU A 82 -32.26 -14.41 2.24
C GLU A 82 -33.74 -13.97 2.42
N LEU A 83 -34.72 -14.86 2.17
CA LEU A 83 -36.14 -14.59 2.41
C LEU A 83 -36.84 -15.62 3.31
N ASP A 84 -37.76 -15.09 4.11
CA ASP A 84 -38.44 -15.68 5.27
C ASP A 84 -39.06 -17.10 5.07
N GLU A 85 -38.97 -17.95 6.11
CA GLU A 85 -39.47 -19.35 6.12
C GLU A 85 -40.97 -19.49 5.78
N SER A 86 -41.73 -18.39 5.84
CA SER A 86 -43.14 -18.36 5.44
C SER A 86 -43.36 -18.47 3.92
N THR A 87 -42.33 -18.24 3.10
CA THR A 87 -42.41 -18.21 1.63
C THR A 87 -42.13 -19.59 1.02
N ASN A 88 -43.15 -20.25 0.46
CA ASN A 88 -43.04 -21.64 -0.02
C ASN A 88 -42.76 -21.69 -1.55
N PRO A 89 -41.49 -21.76 -2.00
CA PRO A 89 -41.07 -21.36 -3.36
C PRO A 89 -41.81 -22.13 -4.45
N PRO A 90 -42.21 -21.49 -5.57
CA PRO A 90 -43.16 -22.07 -6.53
C PRO A 90 -42.64 -23.36 -7.18
N VAL A 91 -41.33 -23.45 -7.37
CA VAL A 91 -40.65 -24.50 -8.12
C VAL A 91 -39.50 -25.09 -7.29
N ARG A 92 -39.34 -26.43 -7.32
CA ARG A 92 -38.21 -27.16 -6.71
C ARG A 92 -37.75 -28.32 -7.59
N LEU A 93 -36.45 -28.40 -7.83
CA LEU A 93 -35.78 -29.46 -8.57
C LEU A 93 -35.02 -30.39 -7.61
N ALA A 94 -34.92 -31.67 -7.98
CA ALA A 94 -33.90 -32.58 -7.49
C ALA A 94 -32.95 -32.95 -8.64
N LEU A 95 -31.69 -32.51 -8.54
CA LEU A 95 -30.58 -33.00 -9.36
C LEU A 95 -29.98 -34.23 -8.66
N ILE A 96 -29.90 -35.35 -9.36
CA ILE A 96 -29.40 -36.61 -8.82
C ILE A 96 -28.21 -37.06 -9.66
N PHE A 97 -27.09 -37.38 -8.99
CA PHE A 97 -25.88 -37.85 -9.64
C PHE A 97 -25.26 -39.07 -8.96
N SER A 98 -24.41 -39.78 -9.70
CA SER A 98 -23.49 -40.81 -9.23
C SER A 98 -22.19 -40.65 -10.02
N HIS A 99 -21.05 -40.67 -9.33
CA HIS A 99 -19.75 -40.75 -10.00
C HIS A 99 -19.60 -42.09 -10.75
N THR A 100 -18.86 -42.06 -11.85
CA THR A 100 -18.43 -43.23 -12.64
C THR A 100 -17.04 -43.68 -12.18
N GLU A 101 -16.62 -44.90 -12.55
CA GLU A 101 -15.32 -45.47 -12.11
C GLU A 101 -14.09 -44.66 -12.58
N LYS A 102 -14.24 -43.79 -13.58
CA LYS A 102 -13.18 -42.88 -14.09
C LYS A 102 -13.57 -41.41 -14.04
N TYR A 103 -14.56 -41.01 -13.24
CA TYR A 103 -14.82 -39.58 -13.03
C TYR A 103 -13.58 -38.94 -12.35
N PRO A 104 -13.05 -37.80 -12.85
CA PRO A 104 -13.69 -36.84 -13.75
C PRO A 104 -13.41 -36.98 -15.27
N ASP A 105 -12.65 -37.99 -15.71
CA ASP A 105 -12.38 -38.24 -17.14
C ASP A 105 -13.59 -38.85 -17.89
N GLU A 106 -14.53 -39.45 -17.16
CA GLU A 106 -15.85 -39.85 -17.66
C GLU A 106 -16.96 -39.07 -16.94
N PRO A 107 -18.02 -38.62 -17.65
CA PRO A 107 -19.06 -37.77 -17.06
C PRO A 107 -19.87 -38.55 -15.99
N PRO A 108 -20.44 -37.85 -14.99
CA PRO A 108 -21.25 -38.48 -13.96
C PRO A 108 -22.59 -38.97 -14.53
N LEU A 109 -23.19 -39.97 -13.90
CA LEU A 109 -24.52 -40.45 -14.27
C LEU A 109 -25.58 -39.48 -13.75
N LEU A 110 -26.26 -38.74 -14.64
CA LEU A 110 -27.20 -37.67 -14.26
C LEU A 110 -28.68 -38.04 -14.42
N SER A 111 -29.49 -37.59 -13.47
CA SER A 111 -30.95 -37.67 -13.48
C SER A 111 -31.56 -36.43 -12.83
N VAL A 112 -32.68 -35.94 -13.36
CA VAL A 112 -33.38 -34.76 -12.85
C VAL A 112 -34.85 -35.07 -12.59
N LYS A 113 -35.36 -34.64 -11.43
CA LYS A 113 -36.75 -34.89 -11.01
C LYS A 113 -37.39 -33.59 -10.52
N SER A 114 -38.61 -33.33 -10.97
CA SER A 114 -39.45 -32.26 -10.41
C SER A 114 -39.91 -32.67 -9.02
N LEU A 115 -39.54 -31.90 -8.00
CA LEU A 115 -40.12 -32.01 -6.66
C LEU A 115 -41.39 -31.16 -6.56
N LYS A 116 -41.41 -29.99 -7.23
CA LYS A 116 -42.53 -29.05 -7.30
C LYS A 116 -42.43 -28.24 -8.59
N GLY A 117 -43.56 -28.02 -9.28
CA GLY A 117 -43.72 -27.00 -10.33
C GLY A 117 -43.18 -27.32 -11.74
N ILE A 118 -42.08 -28.07 -11.91
CA ILE A 118 -41.42 -28.22 -13.22
C ILE A 118 -42.17 -29.22 -14.14
N PRO A 119 -42.53 -28.86 -15.39
CA PRO A 119 -43.07 -29.77 -16.39
C PRO A 119 -42.08 -30.84 -16.89
N THR A 120 -42.58 -31.99 -17.33
CA THR A 120 -41.74 -33.12 -17.77
C THR A 120 -40.98 -32.86 -19.09
N ALA A 121 -41.51 -32.02 -19.98
CA ALA A 121 -40.78 -31.55 -21.16
C ALA A 121 -39.55 -30.71 -20.77
N ASP A 122 -39.67 -29.93 -19.69
CA ASP A 122 -38.67 -28.97 -19.27
C ASP A 122 -37.53 -29.64 -18.50
N LEU A 123 -37.85 -30.67 -17.71
CA LEU A 123 -36.84 -31.60 -17.17
C LEU A 123 -35.99 -32.24 -18.27
N LYS A 124 -36.55 -32.55 -19.44
CA LYS A 124 -35.80 -33.14 -20.57
C LYS A 124 -34.82 -32.12 -21.16
N VAL A 125 -35.26 -30.89 -21.40
CA VAL A 125 -34.40 -29.80 -21.90
C VAL A 125 -33.27 -29.48 -20.92
N LEU A 126 -33.56 -29.38 -19.61
CA LEU A 126 -32.54 -29.19 -18.59
C LEU A 126 -31.55 -30.37 -18.55
N LYS A 127 -32.05 -31.61 -18.63
CA LYS A 127 -31.17 -32.78 -18.66
C LYS A 127 -30.21 -32.74 -19.85
N GLU A 128 -30.71 -32.42 -21.05
CA GLU A 128 -29.90 -32.32 -22.26
C GLU A 128 -28.85 -31.19 -22.17
N LYS A 129 -29.19 -30.04 -21.56
CA LYS A 129 -28.21 -28.97 -21.23
C LYS A 129 -27.11 -29.47 -20.27
N LEU A 130 -27.46 -30.19 -19.22
CA LEU A 130 -26.51 -30.67 -18.21
C LEU A 130 -25.63 -31.83 -18.71
N GLU A 131 -26.15 -32.72 -19.57
CA GLU A 131 -25.34 -33.76 -20.22
C GLU A 131 -24.35 -33.17 -21.23
N GLN A 132 -24.67 -32.04 -21.88
CA GLN A 132 -23.72 -31.28 -22.70
C GLN A 132 -22.64 -30.60 -21.84
N GLU A 133 -23.04 -29.85 -20.81
CA GLU A 133 -22.12 -29.17 -19.88
C GLU A 133 -21.11 -30.15 -19.25
N ALA A 134 -21.56 -31.35 -18.87
CA ALA A 134 -20.69 -32.40 -18.34
C ALA A 134 -19.64 -32.91 -19.36
N ALA A 135 -19.99 -32.95 -20.65
CA ALA A 135 -19.07 -33.35 -21.71
C ALA A 135 -18.04 -32.24 -22.06
N GLU A 136 -18.37 -30.98 -21.82
CA GLU A 136 -17.48 -29.83 -22.05
C GLU A 136 -16.47 -29.60 -20.90
N ASN A 137 -16.71 -30.18 -19.71
CA ASN A 137 -15.89 -29.99 -18.50
C ASN A 137 -15.04 -31.22 -18.09
N LEU A 138 -14.91 -32.25 -18.95
CA LEU A 138 -14.17 -33.49 -18.64
C LEU A 138 -12.71 -33.25 -18.21
N GLY A 139 -12.23 -34.09 -17.29
CA GLY A 139 -10.90 -33.94 -16.66
C GLY A 139 -10.86 -32.94 -15.49
N MET A 140 -12.02 -32.46 -15.02
CA MET A 140 -12.16 -31.61 -13.83
C MET A 140 -13.39 -32.02 -13.00
N ALA A 141 -13.32 -31.86 -11.68
CA ALA A 141 -14.50 -31.87 -10.82
C ALA A 141 -15.52 -30.81 -11.29
N MET A 142 -16.76 -31.23 -11.50
CA MET A 142 -17.77 -30.51 -12.29
C MET A 142 -19.18 -30.52 -11.69
N VAL A 143 -19.45 -31.26 -10.61
CA VAL A 143 -20.82 -31.36 -10.06
C VAL A 143 -21.32 -30.00 -9.60
N TYR A 144 -20.46 -29.16 -9.00
CA TYR A 144 -20.82 -27.79 -8.64
C TYR A 144 -21.10 -26.89 -9.86
N THR A 145 -20.40 -27.10 -10.98
CA THR A 145 -20.69 -26.41 -12.25
C THR A 145 -22.08 -26.79 -12.76
N LEU A 146 -22.40 -28.09 -12.75
CA LEU A 146 -23.72 -28.60 -13.14
C LEU A 146 -24.85 -28.09 -12.22
N VAL A 147 -24.60 -27.99 -10.91
CA VAL A 147 -25.50 -27.34 -9.95
C VAL A 147 -25.73 -25.87 -10.29
N THR A 148 -24.66 -25.14 -10.61
CA THR A 148 -24.73 -23.71 -10.97
C THR A 148 -25.53 -23.51 -12.26
N SER A 149 -25.19 -24.24 -13.34
CA SER A 149 -25.90 -24.19 -14.63
C SER A 149 -27.37 -24.63 -14.53
N ALA A 150 -27.72 -25.45 -13.53
CA ALA A 150 -29.10 -25.81 -13.19
C ALA A 150 -29.83 -24.71 -12.41
N LYS A 151 -29.20 -24.07 -11.40
CA LYS A 151 -29.81 -22.97 -10.63
C LYS A 151 -30.06 -21.77 -11.54
N GLU A 152 -29.08 -21.37 -12.36
CA GLU A 152 -29.22 -20.27 -13.34
C GLU A 152 -30.38 -20.53 -14.32
N TRP A 153 -30.51 -21.75 -14.86
CA TRP A 153 -31.63 -22.12 -15.76
C TRP A 153 -33.00 -22.15 -15.06
N LEU A 154 -33.06 -22.47 -13.76
CA LEU A 154 -34.29 -22.39 -12.99
C LEU A 154 -34.70 -20.92 -12.77
N SER A 155 -33.75 -20.05 -12.45
CA SER A 155 -34.00 -18.60 -12.29
C SER A 155 -34.45 -17.98 -13.60
N GLU A 156 -33.74 -18.21 -14.72
CA GLU A 156 -34.09 -17.75 -16.09
C GLU A 156 -35.53 -18.07 -16.50
N ARG A 157 -36.11 -19.14 -15.94
CA ARG A 157 -37.34 -19.76 -16.44
C ARG A 157 -38.53 -19.73 -15.47
N PHE A 158 -38.29 -19.51 -14.18
CA PHE A 158 -39.31 -19.61 -13.13
C PHE A 158 -39.22 -18.51 -12.04
N SER A 159 -38.44 -17.44 -12.23
CA SER A 159 -38.46 -16.28 -11.33
C SER A 159 -39.72 -15.42 -11.54
N GLU A 160 -40.60 -15.34 -10.55
CA GLU A 160 -41.77 -14.45 -10.54
C GLU A 160 -41.40 -13.04 -10.02
N ASP A 161 -40.56 -12.30 -10.77
CA ASP A 161 -40.24 -10.90 -10.43
C ASP A 161 -40.13 -9.99 -11.67
N ALA A 162 -41.17 -10.06 -12.50
CA ALA A 162 -41.36 -9.19 -13.67
C ALA A 162 -42.70 -8.43 -13.51
N GLY A 163 -42.85 -7.65 -12.43
CA GLY A 163 -44.11 -6.96 -12.16
C GLY A 163 -44.08 -5.87 -11.10
N VAL A 164 -44.33 -4.63 -11.55
CA VAL A 164 -44.83 -3.48 -10.77
C VAL A 164 -43.82 -2.77 -9.85
N GLU A 165 -43.00 -1.89 -10.44
CA GLU A 165 -43.16 -0.43 -10.26
C GLU A 165 -42.29 0.35 -11.27
N ASP A 166 -42.85 0.71 -12.44
CA ASP A 166 -42.69 2.08 -12.99
C ASP A 166 -43.65 2.42 -14.15
N ALA A 167 -43.90 3.72 -14.30
CA ALA A 167 -44.44 4.49 -15.45
C ALA A 167 -45.62 4.00 -16.32
N GLU A 168 -46.67 4.83 -16.38
CA GLU A 168 -47.73 4.82 -17.39
C GLU A 168 -47.26 5.33 -18.77
N GLU A 169 -46.64 4.52 -19.63
CA GLU A 169 -46.54 4.91 -21.07
C GLU A 169 -46.46 3.73 -22.07
N ASN A 170 -47.31 3.78 -23.12
CA ASN A 170 -47.40 2.94 -24.34
C ASN A 170 -48.53 1.89 -24.48
N GLU A 171 -49.79 2.33 -24.37
CA GLU A 171 -50.93 1.73 -25.09
C GLU A 171 -50.84 2.03 -26.62
N ALA A 172 -49.77 1.56 -27.31
CA ALA A 172 -49.53 1.91 -28.72
C ALA A 172 -48.68 0.94 -29.59
N ALA A 173 -48.44 -0.32 -29.18
CA ALA A 173 -47.70 -1.28 -30.03
C ALA A 173 -48.09 -2.76 -29.83
N LYS A 174 -49.32 -3.14 -30.21
CA LYS A 174 -49.61 -4.52 -30.60
C LYS A 174 -49.54 -4.61 -32.12
N ASP A 175 -48.51 -5.28 -32.65
CA ASP A 175 -48.63 -6.06 -33.88
C ASP A 175 -47.46 -7.06 -34.03
N GLU A 176 -47.76 -8.18 -34.68
CA GLU A 176 -46.87 -9.23 -35.21
C GLU A 176 -45.72 -9.78 -34.33
N ILE A 177 -46.04 -10.83 -33.55
CA ILE A 177 -45.04 -11.82 -33.12
C ILE A 177 -44.57 -12.60 -34.36
N ILE A 178 -43.43 -12.20 -34.94
CA ILE A 178 -42.74 -12.99 -35.96
C ILE A 178 -41.91 -14.08 -35.26
N VAL A 179 -42.27 -15.34 -35.46
CA VAL A 179 -41.49 -16.50 -34.98
C VAL A 179 -40.40 -16.82 -36.01
N PRO A 180 -39.09 -16.65 -35.70
CA PRO A 180 -38.02 -16.96 -36.64
C PRO A 180 -37.70 -18.45 -36.65
N HIS A 181 -38.38 -19.21 -37.51
CA HIS A 181 -37.84 -20.49 -37.99
C HIS A 181 -36.65 -20.21 -38.93
N GLY A 182 -35.44 -20.17 -38.37
CA GLY A 182 -34.19 -20.03 -39.12
C GLY A 182 -33.42 -21.34 -39.24
N GLU A 183 -32.85 -21.60 -40.42
CA GLU A 183 -31.80 -22.61 -40.58
C GLU A 183 -30.47 -22.13 -39.94
N PRO A 184 -29.59 -23.02 -39.46
CA PRO A 184 -28.35 -22.64 -38.80
C PRO A 184 -27.42 -21.85 -39.74
N VAL A 185 -26.91 -20.72 -39.25
CA VAL A 185 -26.08 -19.79 -40.03
C VAL A 185 -24.72 -20.40 -40.34
N THR A 186 -24.52 -20.81 -41.60
CA THR A 186 -23.21 -21.18 -42.15
C THR A 186 -22.43 -19.94 -42.61
N VAL A 187 -21.11 -20.07 -42.77
CA VAL A 187 -20.24 -18.98 -43.28
C VAL A 187 -20.76 -18.44 -44.63
N ASP A 188 -21.17 -19.32 -45.54
CA ASP A 188 -21.71 -18.91 -46.85
C ASP A 188 -23.04 -18.16 -46.72
N SER A 189 -23.91 -18.55 -45.79
CA SER A 189 -25.17 -17.83 -45.52
C SER A 189 -24.93 -16.44 -44.93
N PHE A 190 -23.91 -16.29 -44.06
CA PHE A 190 -23.51 -15.01 -43.50
C PHE A 190 -22.90 -14.08 -44.55
N LEU A 191 -22.06 -14.61 -45.45
CA LEU A 191 -21.50 -13.85 -46.56
C LEU A 191 -22.58 -13.40 -47.56
N ALA A 192 -23.53 -14.28 -47.90
CA ALA A 192 -24.67 -13.95 -48.75
C ALA A 192 -25.66 -12.97 -48.10
N TRP A 193 -25.78 -12.97 -46.76
CA TRP A 193 -26.52 -11.95 -46.02
C TRP A 193 -25.78 -10.60 -46.06
N ARG A 194 -24.46 -10.59 -45.81
CA ARG A 194 -23.65 -9.37 -45.83
C ARG A 194 -23.68 -8.67 -47.18
N GLU A 195 -23.58 -9.42 -48.29
CA GLU A 195 -23.64 -8.86 -49.65
C GLU A 195 -25.01 -8.21 -49.95
N ARG A 196 -26.11 -8.77 -49.44
CA ARG A 196 -27.45 -8.14 -49.52
C ARG A 196 -27.54 -6.88 -48.68
N PHE A 197 -27.05 -6.93 -47.44
CA PHE A 197 -27.05 -5.79 -46.52
C PHE A 197 -26.23 -4.62 -47.06
N GLU A 198 -25.05 -4.88 -47.64
CA GLU A 198 -24.23 -3.88 -48.33
C GLU A 198 -24.94 -3.28 -49.56
N ALA A 199 -25.66 -4.09 -50.34
CA ALA A 199 -26.45 -3.63 -51.48
C ALA A 199 -27.67 -2.78 -51.07
N GLU A 200 -28.32 -3.12 -49.95
CA GLU A 200 -29.45 -2.38 -49.39
C GLU A 200 -28.99 -1.01 -48.85
N LEU A 201 -27.89 -0.98 -48.08
CA LEU A 201 -27.20 0.26 -47.66
C LEU A 201 -26.76 1.14 -48.83
N ALA A 202 -26.31 0.54 -49.94
CA ALA A 202 -25.97 1.29 -51.15
C ALA A 202 -27.20 1.91 -51.82
N LEU A 203 -28.33 1.20 -51.82
CA LEU A 203 -29.60 1.66 -52.39
C LEU A 203 -30.24 2.76 -51.52
N GLU A 204 -30.07 2.73 -50.20
CA GLU A 204 -30.49 3.82 -49.31
C GLU A 204 -29.57 5.05 -49.40
N ARG A 205 -28.26 4.86 -49.53
CA ARG A 205 -27.33 5.96 -49.89
C ARG A 205 -27.69 6.62 -51.21
N ALA A 206 -28.23 5.88 -52.18
CA ALA A 206 -28.70 6.43 -53.45
C ALA A 206 -30.00 7.26 -53.29
N LYS A 207 -30.90 6.92 -52.36
CA LYS A 207 -32.10 7.72 -52.04
C LYS A 207 -31.77 9.07 -51.38
N LEU A 208 -30.60 9.19 -50.74
CA LEU A 208 -30.20 10.35 -49.92
C LEU A 208 -29.33 11.40 -50.66
N MET A 209 -29.17 11.30 -51.99
CA MET A 209 -28.42 12.31 -52.77
C MET A 209 -29.34 13.21 -53.62
N PRO A 210 -29.23 14.56 -53.52
CA PRO A 210 -29.90 15.47 -54.42
C PRO A 210 -29.17 15.61 -55.77
N ASP A 211 -29.93 15.86 -56.84
CA ASP A 211 -29.44 15.95 -58.25
C ASP A 211 -28.33 16.98 -58.49
N SER A 212 -28.12 17.93 -57.58
CA SER A 212 -27.06 18.94 -57.66
C SER A 212 -25.63 18.37 -57.65
N ALA A 213 -25.43 17.08 -57.35
CA ALA A 213 -24.12 16.45 -57.28
C ALA A 213 -23.47 16.13 -58.65
N LEU A 214 -24.20 16.25 -59.77
CA LEU A 214 -23.78 15.72 -61.08
C LEU A 214 -22.79 16.59 -61.91
N THR A 215 -22.30 17.72 -61.41
CA THR A 215 -21.54 18.70 -62.22
C THR A 215 -20.19 19.18 -61.66
N ALA A 216 -19.66 18.57 -60.59
CA ALA A 216 -18.33 18.87 -60.06
C ALA A 216 -17.24 17.92 -60.61
N PRO A 217 -16.02 18.40 -60.94
CA PRO A 217 -14.90 17.54 -61.35
C PRO A 217 -14.46 16.57 -60.24
N LYS A 218 -14.04 15.36 -60.61
CA LYS A 218 -13.54 14.36 -59.67
C LYS A 218 -12.11 14.66 -59.20
N GLU A 219 -11.98 15.41 -58.12
CA GLU A 219 -10.77 15.33 -57.29
C GLU A 219 -10.68 13.95 -56.61
N LYS A 220 -9.46 13.46 -56.36
CA LYS A 220 -9.26 12.19 -55.65
C LYS A 220 -9.71 12.35 -54.20
N LYS A 221 -10.72 11.59 -53.78
CA LYS A 221 -11.01 11.42 -52.35
C LYS A 221 -9.81 10.74 -51.68
N LEU A 222 -9.18 11.45 -50.77
CA LEU A 222 -8.23 10.92 -49.80
C LEU A 222 -8.95 9.90 -48.89
N SER A 223 -8.21 8.91 -48.37
CA SER A 223 -8.74 8.04 -47.32
C SER A 223 -8.94 8.83 -46.02
N GLY A 224 -9.69 8.29 -45.04
CA GLY A 224 -9.89 8.98 -43.75
C GLY A 224 -8.57 9.32 -43.06
N ARG A 225 -7.61 8.38 -43.09
CA ARG A 225 -6.23 8.56 -42.62
C ARG A 225 -5.51 9.71 -43.35
N GLN A 226 -5.55 9.73 -44.69
CA GLN A 226 -4.93 10.80 -45.49
C GLN A 226 -5.63 12.17 -45.35
N TRP A 227 -6.87 12.21 -44.86
CA TRP A 227 -7.56 13.46 -44.54
C TRP A 227 -7.13 13.99 -43.17
N PHE A 228 -6.95 13.09 -42.19
CA PHE A 228 -6.40 13.38 -40.87
C PHE A 228 -4.94 13.90 -40.97
N GLU A 229 -4.09 13.16 -41.69
CA GLU A 229 -2.69 13.50 -42.03
C GLU A 229 -2.54 14.84 -42.82
N SER A 230 -3.65 15.50 -43.21
CA SER A 230 -3.61 16.77 -43.97
C SER A 230 -3.71 18.04 -43.12
N GLY A 231 -3.79 17.93 -41.79
CA GLY A 231 -3.71 19.06 -40.85
C GLY A 231 -4.87 20.09 -40.93
N ARG A 232 -5.95 19.76 -41.65
CA ARG A 232 -7.06 20.71 -41.93
C ARG A 232 -8.09 20.87 -40.81
N ALA A 233 -7.84 20.31 -39.63
CA ALA A 233 -8.84 20.08 -38.59
C ALA A 233 -8.77 21.01 -37.35
N SER A 234 -8.23 22.24 -37.46
CA SER A 234 -8.34 23.20 -36.34
C SER A 234 -8.44 24.67 -36.76
N SER A 235 -9.47 25.39 -36.28
CA SER A 235 -9.32 26.73 -35.68
C SER A 235 -10.64 27.38 -35.18
N LYS A 236 -10.58 27.92 -33.95
CA LYS A 236 -11.41 29.00 -33.32
C LYS A 236 -12.85 28.68 -32.83
N GLY A 237 -13.09 28.90 -31.52
CA GLY A 237 -14.44 28.74 -30.92
C GLY A 237 -14.82 29.41 -29.58
N SER A 238 -13.93 30.08 -28.81
CA SER A 238 -14.23 30.80 -27.52
C SER A 238 -14.60 29.95 -26.26
N ALA A 239 -14.57 30.58 -25.07
CA ALA A 239 -14.65 30.00 -23.70
C ALA A 239 -15.12 31.09 -22.69
N PRO A 240 -15.12 30.95 -21.33
CA PRO A 240 -14.96 29.76 -20.45
C PRO A 240 -15.98 29.65 -19.27
N ILE A 241 -16.06 28.48 -18.61
CA ILE A 241 -16.47 28.26 -17.19
C ILE A 241 -15.50 27.19 -16.59
N ALA A 242 -15.34 27.09 -15.27
CA ALA A 242 -14.24 26.36 -14.62
C ALA A 242 -14.69 25.34 -13.53
N GLU A 243 -13.73 24.47 -13.17
CA GLU A 243 -13.72 23.46 -12.07
C GLU A 243 -14.68 22.25 -12.24
N GLY A 244 -14.21 21.00 -12.24
CA GLY A 244 -12.81 20.53 -12.22
C GLY A 244 -12.62 19.00 -12.28
N SER A 245 -11.46 18.57 -12.76
CA SER A 245 -10.88 17.21 -12.72
C SER A 245 -11.76 16.02 -13.15
N ASP A 246 -11.86 15.80 -14.46
CA ASP A 246 -11.74 14.46 -15.06
C ASP A 246 -10.34 14.35 -15.69
N GLU A 247 -9.75 13.15 -15.70
CA GLU A 247 -8.43 12.90 -16.30
C GLU A 247 -8.57 12.57 -17.80
N GLU A 248 -8.44 13.56 -18.68
CA GLU A 248 -8.34 13.33 -20.13
C GLU A 248 -6.96 12.76 -20.47
N GLU A 249 -6.92 11.62 -21.18
CA GLU A 249 -5.69 11.05 -21.73
C GLU A 249 -5.15 11.97 -22.84
N GLU A 250 -4.11 12.74 -22.54
CA GLU A 250 -3.35 13.48 -23.57
C GLU A 250 -2.62 12.50 -24.50
N ASP A 251 -3.24 12.16 -25.65
CA ASP A 251 -2.57 11.56 -26.79
C ASP A 251 -1.35 12.43 -27.17
N ILE A 252 -0.14 11.89 -26.99
CA ILE A 252 1.10 12.58 -27.29
C ILE A 252 1.38 12.44 -28.80
N ASP A 253 1.06 13.49 -29.57
CA ASP A 253 1.64 13.66 -30.91
C ASP A 253 3.16 13.84 -30.75
N PHE A 254 3.94 12.95 -31.37
CA PHE A 254 5.40 13.04 -31.44
C PHE A 254 5.80 13.84 -32.69
N ASP A 255 6.37 15.03 -32.51
CA ASP A 255 7.12 15.73 -33.56
C ASP A 255 8.47 15.00 -33.79
N ASP A 256 8.51 14.09 -34.77
CA ASP A 256 9.67 13.22 -35.09
C ASP A 256 10.94 13.97 -35.60
N ASP A 257 10.84 15.27 -35.92
CA ASP A 257 11.85 16.01 -36.71
C ASP A 257 13.07 16.57 -35.93
N ASP A 258 13.13 16.45 -34.59
CA ASP A 258 14.17 17.09 -33.74
C ASP A 258 15.14 16.11 -33.03
N PHE A 259 15.08 14.79 -33.28
CA PHE A 259 15.82 13.76 -32.52
C PHE A 259 16.69 12.77 -33.33
N GLU A 260 17.21 13.17 -34.51
CA GLU A 260 18.29 12.43 -35.21
C GLU A 260 19.62 12.47 -34.43
N ASP A 261 19.81 11.56 -33.46
CA ASP A 261 21.10 10.95 -33.01
C ASP A 261 20.98 10.15 -31.67
N LEU A 262 19.84 10.21 -30.97
CA LEU A 262 19.75 9.83 -29.54
C LEU A 262 19.09 8.49 -29.10
N PRO A 263 18.68 7.52 -29.96
CA PRO A 263 18.08 6.26 -29.47
C PRO A 263 19.10 5.24 -28.91
N GLU A 264 20.39 5.40 -29.17
CA GLU A 264 21.39 4.34 -28.89
C GLU A 264 21.86 4.29 -27.42
N ILE A 265 21.86 5.42 -26.67
CA ILE A 265 22.45 5.51 -25.31
C ILE A 265 21.99 4.40 -24.34
N PRO A 266 20.68 4.07 -24.19
CA PRO A 266 20.26 3.04 -23.25
C PRO A 266 20.68 1.63 -23.68
N ILE A 267 20.70 1.39 -24.99
CA ILE A 267 21.12 0.12 -25.58
C ILE A 267 22.64 -0.05 -25.46
N ASP A 268 23.42 1.01 -25.67
CA ASP A 268 24.88 1.01 -25.50
C ASP A 268 25.31 0.81 -24.05
N PHE A 269 24.65 1.46 -23.09
CA PHE A 269 24.91 1.22 -21.67
C PHE A 269 24.58 -0.22 -21.26
N LEU A 270 23.51 -0.80 -21.81
CA LEU A 270 23.16 -2.21 -21.60
C LEU A 270 24.17 -3.17 -22.26
N ASN A 271 24.63 -2.86 -23.48
CA ASN A 271 25.64 -3.63 -24.20
C ASN A 271 27.00 -3.58 -23.47
N PHE A 272 27.36 -2.42 -22.92
CA PHE A 272 28.54 -2.25 -22.06
C PHE A 272 28.41 -3.09 -20.79
N ALA A 273 27.29 -2.98 -20.08
CA ALA A 273 27.05 -3.72 -18.83
C ALA A 273 27.00 -5.25 -19.03
N LYS A 274 26.64 -5.71 -20.23
CA LYS A 274 26.65 -7.12 -20.66
C LYS A 274 28.02 -7.63 -21.16
N GLN A 275 29.06 -6.78 -21.23
CA GLN A 275 30.41 -7.27 -21.50
C GLN A 275 30.86 -8.19 -20.36
N ALA A 276 31.43 -9.35 -20.67
CA ALA A 276 31.77 -10.38 -19.68
C ALA A 276 32.62 -9.83 -18.52
N GLU A 277 33.62 -8.98 -18.79
CA GLU A 277 34.45 -8.35 -17.74
C GLU A 277 33.64 -7.48 -16.76
N VAL A 278 32.62 -6.77 -17.26
CA VAL A 278 31.76 -5.88 -16.45
C VAL A 278 30.72 -6.70 -15.70
N PHE A 279 30.13 -7.70 -16.35
CA PHE A 279 29.17 -8.63 -15.76
C PHE A 279 29.80 -9.47 -14.65
N ASP A 280 30.91 -10.18 -14.94
CA ASP A 280 31.60 -11.04 -13.99
C ASP A 280 32.11 -10.24 -12.78
N TRP A 281 32.50 -8.97 -12.97
CA TRP A 281 32.85 -8.05 -11.87
C TRP A 281 31.64 -7.65 -11.02
N MET A 282 30.49 -7.29 -11.62
CA MET A 282 29.26 -7.02 -10.85
C MET A 282 28.82 -8.27 -10.06
N VAL A 283 28.99 -9.46 -10.63
CA VAL A 283 28.74 -10.74 -9.96
C VAL A 283 29.71 -10.99 -8.80
N ASP A 284 31.02 -10.75 -8.96
CA ASP A 284 32.01 -10.82 -7.87
C ASP A 284 31.64 -9.89 -6.71
N ILE A 285 31.32 -8.62 -7.02
CA ILE A 285 30.92 -7.63 -6.02
C ILE A 285 29.64 -8.06 -5.29
N ARG A 286 28.59 -8.41 -6.03
CA ARG A 286 27.31 -8.88 -5.46
C ARG A 286 27.53 -10.09 -4.54
N ARG A 287 28.30 -11.09 -4.98
CA ARG A 287 28.56 -12.31 -4.21
C ARG A 287 29.44 -12.04 -2.99
N ARG A 288 30.45 -11.19 -3.07
CA ARG A 288 31.29 -10.80 -1.92
C ARG A 288 30.51 -10.07 -0.84
N ILE A 289 29.49 -9.29 -1.22
CA ILE A 289 28.53 -8.70 -0.27
C ILE A 289 27.62 -9.80 0.30
N HIS A 290 27.02 -10.65 -0.55
CA HIS A 290 26.13 -11.74 -0.12
C HIS A 290 26.79 -12.77 0.84
N GLU A 291 28.08 -13.04 0.66
CA GLU A 291 28.87 -13.89 1.55
C GLU A 291 29.11 -13.25 2.94
N ASN A 292 29.08 -11.92 3.06
CA ASN A 292 29.48 -11.20 4.27
C ASN A 292 28.38 -10.20 4.74
N PRO A 293 27.12 -10.63 4.93
CA PRO A 293 26.01 -9.73 5.22
C PRO A 293 26.17 -9.04 6.58
N GLU A 294 25.91 -7.74 6.60
CA GLU A 294 25.98 -6.84 7.76
C GLU A 294 24.61 -6.19 7.99
N LEU A 295 24.25 -5.89 9.25
CA LEU A 295 22.91 -5.35 9.57
C LEU A 295 22.89 -3.82 9.46
N GLY A 296 21.69 -3.23 9.51
CA GLY A 296 21.50 -1.78 9.52
C GLY A 296 22.40 -1.03 10.52
N TYR A 297 23.23 -0.13 10.02
CA TYR A 297 24.29 0.63 10.72
C TYR A 297 25.51 -0.18 11.19
N GLU A 298 25.64 -1.46 10.79
CA GLU A 298 26.81 -2.32 10.99
C GLU A 298 27.59 -2.60 9.68
N GLU A 299 27.23 -1.98 8.56
CA GLU A 299 27.71 -2.26 7.19
C GLU A 299 29.13 -1.75 6.89
N PHE A 300 30.09 -2.04 7.76
CA PHE A 300 31.45 -1.50 7.69
C PHE A 300 32.29 -2.12 6.57
N GLU A 301 32.19 -3.42 6.32
CA GLU A 301 32.93 -4.12 5.27
C GLU A 301 32.27 -3.90 3.89
N THR A 302 30.95 -3.87 3.80
CA THR A 302 30.23 -3.48 2.57
C THR A 302 30.53 -2.02 2.20
N SER A 303 30.46 -1.08 3.15
CA SER A 303 30.85 0.32 2.94
C SER A 303 32.31 0.47 2.49
N LYS A 304 33.20 -0.34 3.06
CA LYS A 304 34.62 -0.38 2.69
C LYS A 304 34.81 -0.91 1.28
N LEU A 305 34.11 -1.97 0.88
CA LEU A 305 34.14 -2.50 -0.49
C LEU A 305 33.67 -1.44 -1.50
N ILE A 306 32.54 -0.78 -1.25
CA ILE A 306 32.03 0.32 -2.08
C ILE A 306 33.12 1.38 -2.28
N ARG A 307 33.77 1.81 -1.20
CA ARG A 307 34.85 2.81 -1.25
C ARG A 307 36.08 2.32 -2.01
N GLU A 308 36.50 1.07 -1.81
CA GLU A 308 37.62 0.47 -2.54
C GLU A 308 37.36 0.40 -4.06
N GLU A 309 36.13 0.12 -4.51
CA GLU A 309 35.79 0.16 -5.94
C GLU A 309 35.68 1.61 -6.48
N LEU A 310 35.11 2.54 -5.71
CA LEU A 310 35.06 3.97 -6.08
C LEU A 310 36.46 4.59 -6.21
N ASP A 311 37.39 4.25 -5.29
CA ASP A 311 38.80 4.66 -5.36
C ASP A 311 39.50 4.10 -6.61
N LYS A 312 39.25 2.84 -6.99
CA LYS A 312 39.77 2.26 -8.26
C LYS A 312 39.25 2.98 -9.49
N MET A 313 37.98 3.37 -9.49
CA MET A 313 37.35 4.15 -10.57
C MET A 313 37.75 5.63 -10.56
N GLY A 314 38.43 6.12 -9.52
CA GLY A 314 38.79 7.53 -9.36
C GLY A 314 37.57 8.44 -9.13
N ILE A 315 36.51 7.90 -8.52
CA ILE A 315 35.27 8.63 -8.22
C ILE A 315 35.38 9.22 -6.81
N PRO A 316 35.38 10.56 -6.64
CA PRO A 316 35.45 11.18 -5.32
C PRO A 316 34.18 10.89 -4.52
N TYR A 317 34.33 10.60 -3.22
CA TYR A 317 33.21 10.28 -2.34
C TYR A 317 33.29 10.98 -0.96
N ARG A 318 32.16 11.03 -0.26
CA ARG A 318 32.03 11.45 1.15
C ARG A 318 31.67 10.23 2.01
N TYR A 319 32.45 10.02 3.07
CA TYR A 319 32.25 8.99 4.10
C TYR A 319 32.88 9.50 5.42
N PRO A 320 32.32 9.17 6.60
CA PRO A 320 31.04 8.51 6.82
C PRO A 320 29.85 9.44 6.59
N VAL A 321 28.75 8.89 6.06
CA VAL A 321 27.43 9.51 6.00
C VAL A 321 26.45 8.53 6.66
N ALA A 322 25.52 8.99 7.51
CA ALA A 322 24.59 8.11 8.23
C ALA A 322 25.26 6.87 8.92
N VAL A 323 26.40 7.06 9.58
CA VAL A 323 27.30 6.02 10.13
C VAL A 323 28.15 5.31 9.05
N THR A 324 27.51 4.58 8.14
CA THR A 324 28.16 3.61 7.23
C THR A 324 27.96 3.94 5.74
N GLY A 325 26.97 4.77 5.40
CA GLY A 325 26.68 5.21 4.04
C GLY A 325 27.78 6.01 3.36
N VAL A 326 27.75 5.98 2.03
CA VAL A 326 28.74 6.58 1.13
C VAL A 326 28.03 7.41 0.07
N LEU A 327 28.54 8.62 -0.20
CA LEU A 327 28.07 9.45 -1.31
C LEU A 327 29.17 9.62 -2.35
N GLY A 328 29.03 9.03 -3.54
CA GLY A 328 29.95 9.22 -4.66
C GLY A 328 29.50 10.34 -5.60
N TYR A 329 30.44 10.99 -6.30
CA TYR A 329 30.14 12.12 -7.19
C TYR A 329 30.80 11.96 -8.57
N ILE A 330 29.99 11.80 -9.63
CA ILE A 330 30.44 11.72 -11.03
C ILE A 330 30.05 13.00 -11.78
N GLY A 331 30.79 13.37 -12.82
CA GLY A 331 30.48 14.53 -13.67
C GLY A 331 31.26 15.80 -13.28
N SER A 332 30.60 16.96 -13.33
CA SER A 332 31.23 18.28 -13.40
C SER A 332 31.44 19.01 -12.06
N GLY A 333 30.77 18.58 -11.00
CA GLY A 333 30.73 19.30 -9.71
C GLY A 333 29.85 20.57 -9.73
N LYS A 334 28.91 20.64 -10.67
CA LYS A 334 27.95 21.74 -10.88
C LYS A 334 26.54 21.20 -11.15
N PRO A 335 25.49 22.03 -11.00
CA PRO A 335 24.13 21.67 -11.40
C PRO A 335 24.01 21.36 -12.91
N PRO A 336 22.99 20.60 -13.35
CA PRO A 336 21.99 19.92 -12.51
C PRO A 336 22.59 18.80 -11.65
N PHE A 337 22.07 18.58 -10.44
CA PHE A 337 22.44 17.46 -9.57
C PHE A 337 21.33 16.39 -9.55
N VAL A 338 21.65 15.16 -9.95
CA VAL A 338 20.69 14.04 -10.00
C VAL A 338 21.25 12.86 -9.21
N ALA A 339 20.43 12.24 -8.36
CA ALA A 339 20.85 11.14 -7.48
C ALA A 339 20.35 9.77 -7.95
N ILE A 340 21.13 8.72 -7.68
CA ILE A 340 20.74 7.31 -7.81
C ILE A 340 21.09 6.56 -6.53
N ARG A 341 20.10 5.86 -5.96
CA ARG A 341 20.16 5.21 -4.64
C ARG A 341 20.17 3.69 -4.74
N ALA A 342 21.02 3.07 -3.94
CA ALA A 342 20.97 1.68 -3.53
C ALA A 342 21.12 1.59 -2.00
N ASP A 343 20.37 0.67 -1.40
CA ASP A 343 20.56 0.18 -0.05
C ASP A 343 21.72 -0.85 -0.01
N MET A 344 22.20 -1.15 1.20
CA MET A 344 23.40 -1.96 1.44
C MET A 344 23.34 -2.83 2.71
N ASP A 345 22.23 -2.82 3.45
CA ASP A 345 22.03 -3.62 4.66
C ASP A 345 21.42 -5.01 4.40
N ALA A 346 21.61 -5.91 5.36
CA ALA A 346 21.09 -7.27 5.37
C ALA A 346 20.12 -7.52 6.52
N LEU A 347 19.35 -8.61 6.40
CA LEU A 347 18.39 -9.05 7.40
C LEU A 347 19.03 -9.96 8.45
N SER A 348 18.47 -9.92 9.67
CA SER A 348 18.76 -10.85 10.76
C SER A 348 18.06 -12.22 10.54
N LEU A 349 18.38 -12.85 9.41
CA LEU A 349 17.77 -14.08 8.92
C LEU A 349 18.85 -15.15 8.65
N GLN A 350 18.59 -16.39 9.01
CA GLN A 350 19.49 -17.50 8.64
C GLN A 350 19.20 -17.95 7.20
N GLU A 351 20.22 -17.89 6.34
CA GLU A 351 20.15 -18.41 4.99
C GLU A 351 20.07 -19.94 4.95
N MET A 352 19.12 -20.46 4.16
CA MET A 352 18.84 -21.89 3.98
C MET A 352 19.04 -22.36 2.53
N VAL A 353 19.47 -21.47 1.63
CA VAL A 353 20.00 -21.82 0.31
C VAL A 353 21.36 -22.52 0.47
N GLU A 354 21.68 -23.49 -0.38
CA GLU A 354 23.00 -24.15 -0.43
C GLU A 354 23.64 -23.89 -1.80
N TRP A 355 24.61 -22.98 -1.84
CA TRP A 355 25.35 -22.54 -3.04
C TRP A 355 26.72 -21.96 -2.66
N ASP A 356 27.63 -21.82 -3.62
CA ASP A 356 29.05 -21.48 -3.38
C ASP A 356 29.29 -20.14 -2.65
N HIS A 357 28.37 -19.19 -2.78
CA HIS A 357 28.46 -17.83 -2.23
C HIS A 357 27.50 -17.56 -1.06
N LYS A 358 27.10 -18.63 -0.34
CA LYS A 358 26.29 -18.55 0.88
C LYS A 358 26.89 -17.61 1.92
N SER A 359 26.05 -16.91 2.68
CA SER A 359 26.42 -16.14 3.87
C SER A 359 27.32 -16.94 4.81
N LYS A 360 28.48 -16.35 5.11
CA LYS A 360 29.48 -16.85 6.06
C LYS A 360 29.21 -16.33 7.49
N ASN A 361 28.18 -15.51 7.66
CA ASN A 361 27.76 -14.88 8.91
C ASN A 361 26.45 -15.54 9.41
N PRO A 362 26.51 -16.50 10.37
CA PRO A 362 25.30 -17.19 10.85
C PRO A 362 24.25 -16.23 11.39
N GLY A 363 22.99 -16.44 11.00
CA GLY A 363 21.87 -15.57 11.36
C GLY A 363 21.80 -14.23 10.62
N LYS A 364 22.62 -13.99 9.58
CA LYS A 364 22.52 -12.83 8.68
C LYS A 364 22.42 -13.28 7.21
N MET A 365 21.58 -12.61 6.41
CA MET A 365 21.36 -12.88 4.97
C MET A 365 20.87 -11.63 4.23
N HIS A 366 21.34 -11.36 3.01
CA HIS A 366 20.70 -10.40 2.11
C HIS A 366 19.47 -11.04 1.44
N ALA A 367 18.37 -11.16 2.19
CA ALA A 367 17.13 -11.76 1.73
C ALA A 367 16.16 -10.77 1.03
N CYS A 368 16.60 -9.53 0.77
CA CYS A 368 15.84 -8.52 0.03
C CYS A 368 16.56 -7.98 -1.23
N GLY A 369 17.80 -8.45 -1.51
CA GLY A 369 18.53 -8.12 -2.74
C GLY A 369 19.42 -6.86 -2.68
N HIS A 370 19.62 -6.26 -1.52
CA HIS A 370 20.42 -5.02 -1.36
C HIS A 370 21.89 -5.21 -1.78
N ASP A 371 22.39 -6.45 -1.73
CA ASP A 371 23.66 -6.90 -2.32
C ASP A 371 23.71 -6.70 -3.85
N ALA A 372 22.61 -7.03 -4.54
CA ALA A 372 22.45 -6.75 -5.97
C ALA A 372 22.21 -5.27 -6.24
N HIS A 373 21.44 -4.56 -5.40
CA HIS A 373 21.19 -3.12 -5.57
C HIS A 373 22.51 -2.33 -5.51
N THR A 374 23.35 -2.61 -4.52
CA THR A 374 24.70 -2.03 -4.40
C THR A 374 25.60 -2.38 -5.59
N ALA A 375 25.59 -3.64 -6.05
CA ALA A 375 26.37 -4.05 -7.22
C ALA A 375 25.91 -3.36 -8.52
N MET A 376 24.61 -3.18 -8.72
CA MET A 376 24.05 -2.45 -9.86
C MET A 376 24.39 -0.96 -9.81
N LEU A 377 24.41 -0.33 -8.62
CA LEU A 377 24.84 1.06 -8.49
C LEU A 377 26.35 1.24 -8.75
N LEU A 378 27.19 0.28 -8.37
CA LEU A 378 28.61 0.24 -8.77
C LEU A 378 28.79 -0.01 -10.28
N GLY A 379 27.94 -0.84 -10.89
CA GLY A 379 27.84 -0.99 -12.34
C GLY A 379 27.52 0.33 -13.04
N ALA A 380 26.48 1.03 -12.58
CA ALA A 380 26.10 2.35 -13.07
C ALA A 380 27.23 3.37 -12.89
N ALA A 381 27.94 3.33 -11.75
CA ALA A 381 29.10 4.18 -11.49
C ALA A 381 30.22 3.97 -12.51
N ARG A 382 30.53 2.70 -12.87
CA ARG A 382 31.52 2.37 -13.90
C ARG A 382 31.09 2.90 -15.28
N ILE A 383 29.84 2.64 -15.68
CA ILE A 383 29.27 3.13 -16.95
C ILE A 383 29.38 4.66 -17.04
N LEU A 384 28.92 5.39 -16.02
CA LEU A 384 28.90 6.85 -15.98
C LEU A 384 30.30 7.49 -15.91
N GLN A 385 31.29 6.79 -15.32
CA GLN A 385 32.67 7.26 -15.23
C GLN A 385 33.43 7.04 -16.55
N GLU A 386 33.24 5.90 -17.21
CA GLU A 386 33.84 5.62 -18.53
C GLU A 386 33.19 6.51 -19.62
N HIS A 387 31.88 6.80 -19.52
CA HIS A 387 31.13 7.67 -20.44
C HIS A 387 30.92 9.09 -19.88
N ARG A 388 31.83 9.59 -19.03
CA ARG A 388 31.71 10.88 -18.32
C ARG A 388 31.55 12.11 -19.24
N ASN A 389 31.83 11.99 -20.53
CA ASN A 389 31.54 13.00 -21.55
C ASN A 389 30.02 13.18 -21.85
N LEU A 390 29.17 12.20 -21.53
CA LEU A 390 27.71 12.29 -21.68
C LEU A 390 27.01 12.92 -20.46
N VAL A 391 27.70 13.05 -19.33
CA VAL A 391 27.13 13.52 -18.06
C VAL A 391 27.04 15.04 -18.02
N LYS A 392 25.86 15.60 -18.34
CA LYS A 392 25.61 17.06 -18.42
C LYS A 392 25.26 17.71 -17.07
N GLY A 393 25.99 17.37 -16.01
CA GLY A 393 25.69 17.86 -14.65
C GLY A 393 26.60 17.25 -13.60
N THR A 394 26.04 16.82 -12.48
CA THR A 394 26.70 15.99 -11.47
C THR A 394 25.78 14.87 -11.00
N ILE A 395 26.24 13.63 -11.07
CA ILE A 395 25.50 12.47 -10.55
C ILE A 395 25.96 12.18 -9.14
N VAL A 396 25.01 12.01 -8.21
CA VAL A 396 25.24 11.61 -6.83
C VAL A 396 24.88 10.13 -6.66
N LEU A 397 25.88 9.30 -6.38
CA LEU A 397 25.69 7.90 -6.02
C LEU A 397 25.37 7.82 -4.53
N VAL A 398 24.19 7.33 -4.17
CA VAL A 398 23.70 7.26 -2.78
C VAL A 398 23.71 5.81 -2.32
N PHE A 399 24.79 5.39 -1.65
CA PHE A 399 24.86 4.09 -0.98
C PHE A 399 24.37 4.25 0.46
N GLN A 400 23.24 3.63 0.77
CA GLN A 400 22.43 3.92 1.95
C GLN A 400 22.40 2.74 2.94
N PRO A 401 22.81 2.94 4.21
CA PRO A 401 22.70 1.92 5.24
C PRO A 401 21.26 1.79 5.76
N ALA A 402 20.94 0.69 6.41
CA ALA A 402 19.78 0.54 7.29
C ALA A 402 18.41 0.96 6.70
N GLU A 403 18.03 0.44 5.53
CA GLU A 403 16.65 0.52 5.05
C GLU A 403 15.72 -0.20 6.04
N GLU A 404 16.05 -1.45 6.40
CA GLU A 404 15.19 -2.49 6.99
C GLU A 404 14.62 -2.12 8.37
N GLY A 405 13.64 -1.20 8.37
CA GLY A 405 13.12 -0.53 9.56
C GLY A 405 14.08 0.48 10.21
N GLY A 406 15.30 0.65 9.68
CA GLY A 406 16.37 1.45 10.28
C GLY A 406 16.28 2.95 10.02
N GLY A 407 15.56 3.38 8.98
CA GLY A 407 15.40 4.80 8.61
C GLY A 407 16.67 5.45 8.07
N GLY A 408 17.48 4.70 7.33
CA GLY A 408 18.71 5.12 6.68
C GLY A 408 18.59 6.41 5.87
N ALA A 409 17.61 6.51 4.97
CA ALA A 409 17.38 7.67 4.12
C ALA A 409 17.17 8.95 4.94
N LYS A 410 16.43 8.87 6.04
CA LYS A 410 16.27 10.00 6.98
C LYS A 410 17.60 10.45 7.55
N LYS A 411 18.48 9.52 7.97
CA LYS A 411 19.83 9.89 8.45
C LYS A 411 20.75 10.38 7.34
N MET A 412 20.60 9.90 6.10
CA MET A 412 21.33 10.42 4.93
C MET A 412 20.91 11.87 4.64
N ILE A 413 19.61 12.18 4.69
CA ILE A 413 19.05 13.54 4.58
C ILE A 413 19.58 14.44 5.70
N GLU A 414 19.53 13.99 6.97
CA GLU A 414 20.06 14.74 8.12
C GLU A 414 21.57 14.99 8.02
N ALA A 415 22.31 14.08 7.36
CA ALA A 415 23.73 14.23 7.03
C ALA A 415 24.00 14.99 5.72
N GLY A 416 22.98 15.59 5.09
CA GLY A 416 23.11 16.44 3.91
C GLY A 416 23.32 15.68 2.59
N ALA A 417 22.68 14.53 2.38
CA ALA A 417 22.78 13.78 1.12
C ALA A 417 22.09 14.46 -0.07
N LEU A 418 20.99 15.19 0.17
CA LEU A 418 20.23 15.91 -0.87
C LEU A 418 20.72 17.34 -1.12
N GLU A 419 21.94 17.70 -0.73
CA GLU A 419 22.47 19.06 -0.92
C GLU A 419 22.56 19.42 -2.41
N ASN A 420 21.65 20.29 -2.87
CA ASN A 420 21.45 20.74 -4.25
C ASN A 420 20.86 19.70 -5.21
N VAL A 421 20.47 18.50 -4.75
CA VAL A 421 19.89 17.45 -5.61
C VAL A 421 18.49 17.87 -6.08
N GLU A 422 18.22 17.73 -7.39
CA GLU A 422 16.97 18.14 -8.03
C GLU A 422 16.00 16.98 -8.26
N ALA A 423 16.53 15.75 -8.46
CA ALA A 423 15.73 14.52 -8.58
C ALA A 423 16.52 13.29 -8.12
N ILE A 424 15.82 12.22 -7.71
CA ILE A 424 16.41 10.96 -7.26
C ILE A 424 15.73 9.72 -7.86
N PHE A 425 16.50 8.70 -8.22
CA PHE A 425 15.99 7.41 -8.71
C PHE A 425 16.45 6.25 -7.80
N GLY A 426 15.56 5.28 -7.58
CA GLY A 426 15.85 4.04 -6.84
C GLY A 426 15.34 2.81 -7.60
N ILE A 427 16.01 1.67 -7.40
CA ILE A 427 15.64 0.37 -7.98
C ILE A 427 15.54 -0.66 -6.86
N HIS A 428 14.49 -1.48 -6.89
CA HIS A 428 14.42 -2.71 -6.12
C HIS A 428 14.41 -3.92 -7.06
N SER A 429 15.14 -4.98 -6.69
CA SER A 429 15.10 -6.26 -7.40
C SER A 429 13.77 -6.98 -7.14
N SER A 430 13.29 -7.72 -8.14
CA SER A 430 12.05 -8.50 -8.04
C SER A 430 12.29 -9.92 -8.52
N SER A 431 12.24 -10.86 -7.59
CA SER A 431 12.25 -12.30 -7.88
C SER A 431 11.00 -12.77 -8.64
N PHE A 432 9.97 -11.92 -8.80
CA PHE A 432 8.70 -12.25 -9.47
C PHE A 432 8.65 -11.81 -10.94
N LEU A 433 9.48 -10.85 -11.35
CA LEU A 433 9.51 -10.31 -12.71
C LEU A 433 10.65 -10.96 -13.53
N PRO A 434 10.40 -11.38 -14.78
CA PRO A 434 11.42 -11.95 -15.66
C PRO A 434 12.61 -11.00 -15.91
N VAL A 435 13.81 -11.56 -16.08
CA VAL A 435 15.01 -10.77 -16.45
C VAL A 435 14.80 -10.05 -17.77
N GLY A 436 14.99 -8.73 -17.77
CA GLY A 436 14.73 -7.86 -18.91
C GLY A 436 13.38 -7.14 -18.87
N GLU A 437 12.55 -7.40 -17.85
CA GLU A 437 11.34 -6.62 -17.56
C GLU A 437 11.54 -5.66 -16.37
N VAL A 438 10.77 -4.58 -16.34
CA VAL A 438 10.62 -3.67 -15.19
C VAL A 438 9.14 -3.44 -14.89
N ALA A 439 8.81 -3.06 -13.65
CA ALA A 439 7.45 -2.65 -13.29
C ALA A 439 7.44 -1.41 -12.40
N SER A 440 6.54 -0.47 -12.68
CA SER A 440 6.26 0.69 -11.83
C SER A 440 4.95 1.38 -12.23
N ARG A 441 4.64 2.53 -11.62
CA ARG A 441 3.52 3.42 -11.95
C ARG A 441 3.81 4.86 -11.55
N SER A 442 3.00 5.80 -12.06
CA SER A 442 2.89 7.16 -11.51
C SER A 442 2.08 7.17 -10.21
N GLY A 443 2.37 8.11 -9.31
CA GLY A 443 1.67 8.25 -8.04
C GLY A 443 2.06 7.17 -7.00
N PRO A 444 1.17 6.80 -6.06
CA PRO A 444 1.50 5.88 -4.98
C PRO A 444 1.88 4.48 -5.48
N LEU A 445 3.08 4.04 -5.08
CA LEU A 445 3.66 2.73 -5.43
C LEU A 445 3.67 1.79 -4.22
N LEU A 446 4.11 2.28 -3.06
CA LEU A 446 4.22 1.52 -1.81
C LEU A 446 3.55 2.28 -0.67
N ALA A 447 2.92 1.56 0.25
CA ALA A 447 2.20 2.15 1.37
C ALA A 447 3.16 2.72 2.42
N GLY A 448 2.80 3.88 2.98
CA GLY A 448 3.46 4.37 4.19
C GLY A 448 3.02 3.51 5.37
N SER A 449 3.84 3.40 6.41
CA SER A 449 3.50 2.64 7.60
C SER A 449 4.04 3.22 8.90
N ASP A 450 3.35 2.89 9.97
CA ASP A 450 3.76 3.16 11.34
C ASP A 450 3.30 2.01 12.24
N PHE A 451 3.76 2.01 13.49
CA PHE A 451 3.43 1.02 14.50
C PHE A 451 2.66 1.66 15.64
N PHE A 452 2.01 0.84 16.45
CA PHE A 452 1.50 1.27 17.75
C PHE A 452 1.66 0.17 18.79
N GLU A 453 1.90 0.60 20.03
CA GLU A 453 1.74 -0.20 21.23
C GLU A 453 0.83 0.56 22.19
N ALA A 454 -0.09 -0.14 22.84
CA ALA A 454 -1.00 0.46 23.81
C ALA A 454 -1.12 -0.41 25.06
N VAL A 455 -0.92 0.22 26.22
CA VAL A 455 -1.10 -0.41 27.53
C VAL A 455 -2.47 0.01 28.07
N ILE A 456 -3.36 -0.97 28.23
CA ILE A 456 -4.70 -0.83 28.79
C ILE A 456 -4.64 -1.28 30.24
N SER A 457 -4.90 -0.36 31.17
CA SER A 457 -4.80 -0.58 32.62
C SER A 457 -6.18 -0.55 33.26
N GLY A 458 -6.52 -1.60 33.98
CA GLY A 458 -7.77 -1.76 34.73
C GLY A 458 -7.50 -1.87 36.23
N LYS A 459 -8.01 -2.94 36.83
CA LYS A 459 -7.74 -3.33 38.21
C LYS A 459 -7.92 -4.84 38.36
N GLY A 460 -6.86 -5.54 38.71
CA GLY A 460 -6.84 -6.98 38.87
C GLY A 460 -7.61 -7.50 40.08
N GLY A 461 -7.78 -8.82 40.14
CA GLY A 461 -8.45 -9.50 41.23
C GLY A 461 -8.76 -10.97 40.93
N HIS A 462 -9.40 -11.65 41.88
CA HIS A 462 -9.77 -13.06 41.70
C HIS A 462 -10.96 -13.19 40.73
N ALA A 463 -10.81 -13.98 39.67
CA ALA A 463 -11.80 -14.13 38.60
C ALA A 463 -13.19 -14.64 39.06
N ALA A 464 -13.29 -15.27 40.23
CA ALA A 464 -14.55 -15.67 40.84
C ALA A 464 -15.34 -14.51 41.51
N ILE A 465 -14.76 -13.31 41.59
CA ILE A 465 -15.32 -12.14 42.27
C ILE A 465 -15.16 -10.87 41.40
N PRO A 466 -15.58 -10.89 40.11
CA PRO A 466 -15.25 -9.85 39.13
C PRO A 466 -15.83 -8.47 39.46
N GLN A 467 -16.89 -8.38 40.28
CA GLN A 467 -17.50 -7.12 40.71
C GLN A 467 -16.60 -6.22 41.57
N HIS A 468 -15.41 -6.69 41.96
CA HIS A 468 -14.40 -5.91 42.66
C HIS A 468 -13.17 -5.56 41.79
N SER A 469 -13.17 -6.03 40.53
CA SER A 469 -12.13 -5.80 39.52
C SER A 469 -12.62 -4.82 38.45
N VAL A 470 -11.70 -4.42 37.57
CA VAL A 470 -11.99 -3.76 36.28
C VAL A 470 -11.15 -4.47 35.25
N ASP A 471 -11.77 -5.27 34.39
CA ASP A 471 -11.09 -6.28 33.56
C ASP A 471 -10.46 -5.67 32.29
N PRO A 472 -9.11 -5.63 32.17
CA PRO A 472 -8.45 -5.07 31.00
C PRO A 472 -8.39 -6.05 29.82
N ILE A 473 -8.66 -7.35 30.01
CA ILE A 473 -8.75 -8.33 28.91
C ILE A 473 -10.03 -8.08 28.12
N LEU A 474 -11.17 -7.96 28.80
CA LEU A 474 -12.44 -7.59 28.15
C LEU A 474 -12.35 -6.19 27.52
N SER A 475 -11.62 -5.27 28.17
CA SER A 475 -11.30 -3.95 27.61
C SER A 475 -10.53 -4.05 26.30
N ALA A 476 -9.43 -4.83 26.26
CA ALA A 476 -8.61 -5.01 25.08
C ALA A 476 -9.36 -5.69 23.91
N SER A 477 -10.19 -6.70 24.19
CA SER A 477 -10.97 -7.38 23.15
C SER A 477 -11.93 -6.43 22.41
N ASN A 478 -12.69 -5.60 23.14
CA ASN A 478 -13.61 -4.64 22.53
C ASN A 478 -12.89 -3.47 21.84
N VAL A 479 -11.72 -3.06 22.35
CA VAL A 479 -10.83 -2.11 21.64
C VAL A 479 -10.44 -2.68 20.28
N ILE A 480 -10.00 -3.94 20.21
CA ILE A 480 -9.55 -4.58 18.97
C ILE A 480 -10.67 -4.70 17.95
N VAL A 481 -11.87 -5.13 18.37
CA VAL A 481 -13.06 -5.16 17.49
C VAL A 481 -13.37 -3.75 16.97
N SER A 482 -13.33 -2.75 17.84
CA SER A 482 -13.63 -1.36 17.47
C SER A 482 -12.62 -0.75 16.49
N LEU A 483 -11.34 -1.14 16.57
CA LEU A 483 -10.31 -0.70 15.63
C LEU A 483 -10.58 -1.18 14.19
N GLN A 484 -11.30 -2.30 14.01
CA GLN A 484 -11.64 -2.79 12.67
C GLN A 484 -12.67 -1.89 11.96
N HIS A 485 -13.42 -1.08 12.71
CA HIS A 485 -14.34 -0.10 12.14
C HIS A 485 -13.62 1.08 11.47
N LEU A 486 -12.35 1.35 11.80
CA LEU A 486 -11.58 2.42 11.16
C LEU A 486 -11.42 2.13 9.66
N VAL A 487 -10.87 0.98 9.31
CA VAL A 487 -10.70 0.56 7.90
C VAL A 487 -12.04 0.22 7.26
N SER A 488 -12.94 -0.49 7.95
CA SER A 488 -14.17 -0.97 7.32
C SER A 488 -15.27 0.09 7.17
N ARG A 489 -15.34 1.13 8.03
CA ARG A 489 -16.43 2.13 8.08
C ARG A 489 -15.99 3.61 8.09
N GLU A 490 -14.74 3.96 8.38
CA GLU A 490 -14.27 5.37 8.43
C GLU A 490 -13.28 5.76 7.31
N ALA A 491 -12.66 4.78 6.67
CA ALA A 491 -11.90 4.95 5.43
C ALA A 491 -12.84 5.08 4.23
N ASP A 492 -12.36 5.73 3.17
CA ASP A 492 -13.03 5.67 1.87
C ASP A 492 -12.80 4.27 1.26
N PRO A 493 -13.82 3.58 0.72
CA PRO A 493 -13.64 2.28 0.07
C PRO A 493 -12.62 2.24 -1.07
N LEU A 494 -12.26 3.40 -1.65
CA LEU A 494 -11.20 3.53 -2.67
C LEU A 494 -9.82 3.85 -2.07
N ASP A 495 -9.75 4.37 -0.85
CA ASP A 495 -8.51 4.62 -0.11
C ASP A 495 -8.08 3.35 0.63
N SER A 496 -7.23 2.55 -0.01
CA SER A 496 -6.76 1.28 0.54
C SER A 496 -5.89 1.50 1.79
N GLN A 497 -6.46 1.20 2.95
CA GLN A 497 -5.81 1.24 4.26
C GLN A 497 -5.74 -0.17 4.89
N VAL A 498 -4.76 -0.39 5.78
CA VAL A 498 -4.64 -1.62 6.59
C VAL A 498 -4.40 -1.25 8.04
N LEU A 499 -5.01 -1.99 8.96
CA LEU A 499 -4.74 -1.96 10.39
C LEU A 499 -4.66 -3.39 10.89
N THR A 500 -3.53 -3.78 11.47
CA THR A 500 -3.29 -5.15 11.96
C THR A 500 -2.85 -5.11 13.42
N VAL A 501 -3.65 -5.69 14.32
CA VAL A 501 -3.25 -5.93 15.71
C VAL A 501 -2.49 -7.25 15.75
N ALA A 502 -1.17 -7.18 15.89
CA ALA A 502 -0.27 -8.33 15.84
C ALA A 502 0.23 -8.79 17.24
N LYS A 503 -0.04 -8.00 18.28
CA LYS A 503 0.38 -8.26 19.67
C LYS A 503 -0.80 -8.17 20.62
N PHE A 504 -0.97 -9.19 21.46
CA PHE A 504 -1.87 -9.21 22.62
C PHE A 504 -1.15 -9.92 23.77
N GLN A 505 -0.94 -9.24 24.90
CA GLN A 505 -0.22 -9.78 26.06
C GLN A 505 -0.90 -9.33 27.36
N GLY A 506 -1.46 -10.27 28.11
CA GLY A 506 -2.18 -9.97 29.35
C GLY A 506 -2.48 -11.20 30.19
N GLY A 507 -2.27 -11.11 31.50
CA GLY A 507 -2.51 -12.22 32.43
C GLY A 507 -1.49 -13.35 32.34
N GLY A 508 -1.87 -14.51 32.86
CA GLY A 508 -1.01 -15.71 32.90
C GLY A 508 -1.47 -16.80 33.88
N ALA A 509 -2.32 -16.47 34.86
CA ALA A 509 -2.98 -17.43 35.75
C ALA A 509 -4.48 -17.50 35.46
N PHE A 510 -5.01 -18.72 35.25
CA PHE A 510 -6.40 -18.97 34.80
C PHE A 510 -7.51 -18.46 35.74
N ASN A 511 -7.18 -18.06 36.97
CA ASN A 511 -8.12 -17.64 38.01
C ASN A 511 -7.92 -16.18 38.49
N VAL A 512 -7.10 -15.39 37.78
CA VAL A 512 -6.74 -14.00 38.11
C VAL A 512 -7.02 -13.08 36.92
N ILE A 513 -7.82 -12.05 37.16
CA ILE A 513 -7.95 -10.88 36.27
C ILE A 513 -6.68 -10.03 36.48
N PRO A 514 -5.92 -9.69 35.43
CA PRO A 514 -4.69 -8.89 35.56
C PRO A 514 -4.98 -7.41 35.75
N ASP A 515 -3.98 -6.65 36.19
CA ASP A 515 -4.06 -5.18 36.29
C ASP A 515 -3.94 -4.47 34.93
N SER A 516 -3.32 -5.11 33.92
CA SER A 516 -3.17 -4.53 32.59
C SER A 516 -3.06 -5.56 31.46
N VAL A 517 -3.30 -5.10 30.22
CA VAL A 517 -3.03 -5.80 28.96
C VAL A 517 -2.28 -4.86 28.03
N THR A 518 -1.24 -5.36 27.35
CA THR A 518 -0.56 -4.65 26.26
C THR A 518 -1.02 -5.22 24.92
N ILE A 519 -1.55 -4.34 24.07
CA ILE A 519 -1.84 -4.65 22.66
C ILE A 519 -0.88 -3.87 21.75
N GLY A 520 -0.70 -4.31 20.52
CA GLY A 520 0.12 -3.59 19.55
C GLY A 520 -0.03 -4.09 18.13
N GLY A 521 0.46 -3.32 17.16
CA GLY A 521 0.20 -3.55 15.76
C GLY A 521 0.91 -2.61 14.81
N THR A 522 0.53 -2.68 13.55
CA THR A 522 0.97 -1.81 12.45
C THR A 522 -0.24 -1.34 11.65
N PHE A 523 -0.12 -0.17 11.02
CA PHE A 523 -1.13 0.35 10.12
C PHE A 523 -0.47 1.02 8.91
N ARG A 524 -1.18 1.02 7.78
CA ARG A 524 -0.65 1.33 6.44
C ARG A 524 -1.68 2.07 5.60
N ALA A 525 -1.22 2.97 4.74
CA ALA A 525 -2.05 3.67 3.74
C ALA A 525 -1.19 4.22 2.59
N PHE A 526 -1.78 4.39 1.41
CA PHE A 526 -1.08 4.96 0.24
C PHE A 526 -1.02 6.49 0.22
N SER A 527 -1.76 7.18 1.09
CA SER A 527 -1.71 8.63 1.25
C SER A 527 -1.22 9.02 2.66
N ARG A 528 -0.44 10.12 2.73
CA ARG A 528 0.05 10.65 4.01
C ARG A 528 -1.09 11.20 4.88
N GLU A 529 -2.10 11.81 4.27
CA GLU A 529 -3.29 12.31 4.98
C GLU A 529 -4.04 11.15 5.65
N SER A 530 -4.29 10.08 4.89
CA SER A 530 -4.91 8.85 5.36
C SER A 530 -4.12 8.20 6.49
N LEU A 531 -2.79 8.11 6.35
CA LEU A 531 -1.92 7.52 7.37
C LEU A 531 -1.92 8.33 8.69
N VAL A 532 -1.90 9.67 8.60
CA VAL A 532 -1.98 10.57 9.77
C VAL A 532 -3.38 10.55 10.41
N LYS A 533 -4.44 10.54 9.61
CA LYS A 533 -5.84 10.39 10.06
C LYS A 533 -6.01 9.05 10.80
N LEU A 534 -5.51 7.96 10.23
CA LEU A 534 -5.57 6.62 10.83
C LEU A 534 -4.79 6.56 12.15
N LYS A 535 -3.58 7.14 12.21
CA LYS A 535 -2.79 7.29 13.46
C LYS A 535 -3.60 7.96 14.57
N GLN A 536 -4.22 9.12 14.29
CA GLN A 536 -5.05 9.84 15.25
C GLN A 536 -6.27 9.00 15.70
N ARG A 537 -6.98 8.39 14.74
CA ARG A 537 -8.20 7.61 15.04
C ARG A 537 -7.91 6.32 15.82
N ILE A 538 -6.74 5.71 15.65
CA ILE A 538 -6.27 4.58 16.47
C ILE A 538 -6.19 5.00 17.96
N GLU A 539 -5.57 6.15 18.26
CA GLU A 539 -5.47 6.65 19.64
C GLU A 539 -6.85 6.93 20.24
N GLU A 540 -7.69 7.68 19.50
CA GLU A 540 -9.03 8.06 19.95
C GLU A 540 -9.94 6.83 20.21
N VAL A 541 -9.87 5.79 19.38
CA VAL A 541 -10.64 4.55 19.59
C VAL A 541 -10.11 3.74 20.77
N ILE A 542 -8.78 3.59 20.92
CA ILE A 542 -8.20 2.84 22.05
C ILE A 542 -8.56 3.49 23.39
N VAL A 543 -8.36 4.81 23.51
CA VAL A 543 -8.66 5.55 24.74
C VAL A 543 -10.17 5.58 25.02
N GLY A 544 -11.00 5.82 24.01
CA GLY A 544 -12.46 5.87 24.15
C GLY A 544 -13.07 4.54 24.60
N GLN A 545 -12.70 3.43 23.96
CA GLN A 545 -13.27 2.11 24.26
C GLN A 545 -12.77 1.54 25.60
N ALA A 546 -11.54 1.88 26.02
CA ALA A 546 -11.07 1.56 27.36
C ALA A 546 -11.85 2.32 28.45
N ALA A 547 -12.09 3.62 28.24
CA ALA A 547 -12.80 4.47 29.19
C ALA A 547 -14.24 4.01 29.46
N VAL A 548 -14.96 3.54 28.42
CA VAL A 548 -16.32 2.96 28.57
C VAL A 548 -16.34 1.78 29.55
N GLN A 549 -15.27 0.99 29.60
CA GLN A 549 -15.14 -0.15 30.52
C GLN A 549 -14.48 0.21 31.86
N ARG A 550 -14.20 1.49 32.09
CA ARG A 550 -13.51 2.07 33.26
C ARG A 550 -12.02 1.74 33.33
N CYS A 551 -11.42 1.24 32.25
CA CYS A 551 -9.97 1.15 32.10
C CYS A 551 -9.40 2.51 31.67
N ASN A 552 -8.13 2.74 31.98
CA ASN A 552 -7.31 3.77 31.33
C ASN A 552 -6.51 3.13 30.18
N ALA A 553 -6.12 3.92 29.18
CA ALA A 553 -5.21 3.46 28.14
C ALA A 553 -4.16 4.51 27.79
N THR A 554 -2.94 4.07 27.52
CA THR A 554 -1.85 4.91 27.00
C THR A 554 -1.33 4.30 25.71
N VAL A 555 -1.27 5.10 24.64
CA VAL A 555 -0.84 4.67 23.29
C VAL A 555 0.51 5.32 22.97
N THR A 556 1.39 4.56 22.33
CA THR A 556 2.69 5.00 21.83
C THR A 556 2.86 4.53 20.40
N PHE A 557 3.17 5.46 19.49
CA PHE A 557 3.43 5.17 18.08
C PHE A 557 4.93 5.17 17.80
N GLU A 558 5.56 6.32 18.04
CA GLU A 558 6.99 6.52 17.79
C GLU A 558 7.84 5.94 18.91
N SER A 559 8.81 5.11 18.52
CA SER A 559 10.02 4.86 19.31
C SER A 559 11.18 5.64 18.69
N LYS A 560 12.26 5.89 19.44
CA LYS A 560 13.44 6.59 18.90
C LYS A 560 14.11 5.82 17.75
N ASP A 561 13.86 4.52 17.69
CA ASP A 561 14.57 3.54 16.90
C ASP A 561 13.69 2.99 15.76
N ARG A 562 12.47 3.54 15.57
CA ARG A 562 11.56 3.27 14.45
C ARG A 562 10.83 4.56 14.05
N PRO A 563 11.21 5.21 12.93
CA PRO A 563 10.50 6.37 12.44
C PRO A 563 9.16 5.99 11.78
N PHE A 564 8.27 6.97 11.63
CA PHE A 564 7.09 6.91 10.75
C PHE A 564 7.54 6.89 9.29
N PHE A 565 7.14 5.88 8.51
CA PHE A 565 7.48 5.77 7.08
C PHE A 565 6.37 6.43 6.22
N PRO A 566 6.67 7.47 5.44
CA PRO A 566 5.72 8.02 4.47
C PRO A 566 5.47 7.03 3.30
N PRO A 567 4.41 7.22 2.50
CA PRO A 567 4.19 6.41 1.30
C PRO A 567 5.23 6.72 0.21
N THR A 568 5.62 5.70 -0.55
CA THR A 568 6.49 5.86 -1.73
C THR A 568 5.62 6.32 -2.89
N VAL A 569 5.77 7.58 -3.31
CA VAL A 569 4.93 8.24 -4.33
C VAL A 569 5.80 8.76 -5.46
N ASN A 570 5.65 8.14 -6.63
CA ASN A 570 6.43 8.44 -7.81
C ASN A 570 5.96 9.73 -8.50
N ASP A 571 6.91 10.61 -8.82
CA ASP A 571 6.65 11.79 -9.65
C ASP A 571 6.23 11.43 -11.08
N GLY A 572 5.20 12.11 -11.60
CA GLY A 572 4.63 11.83 -12.92
C GLY A 572 5.49 12.31 -14.10
N GLY A 573 6.33 13.34 -13.92
CA GLY A 573 7.31 13.76 -14.91
C GLY A 573 8.46 12.76 -15.02
N LEU A 574 8.97 12.29 -13.88
CA LEU A 574 9.95 11.20 -13.83
C LEU A 574 9.37 9.88 -14.34
N HIS A 575 8.06 9.61 -14.18
CA HIS A 575 7.40 8.47 -14.82
C HIS A 575 7.43 8.55 -16.35
N LYS A 576 7.06 9.70 -16.94
CA LYS A 576 7.17 9.93 -18.41
C LYS A 576 8.61 9.89 -18.92
N LEU A 577 9.61 10.17 -18.07
CA LEU A 577 11.03 9.92 -18.39
C LEU A 577 11.35 8.42 -18.37
N PHE A 578 10.99 7.72 -17.28
CA PHE A 578 11.23 6.29 -17.11
C PHE A 578 10.61 5.44 -18.23
N GLN A 579 9.35 5.69 -18.59
CA GLN A 579 8.66 4.95 -19.65
C GLN A 579 9.42 5.01 -20.99
N ARG A 580 10.00 6.18 -21.32
CA ARG A 580 10.86 6.34 -22.50
C ARG A 580 12.18 5.60 -22.34
N VAL A 581 12.93 5.85 -21.25
CA VAL A 581 14.26 5.25 -21.07
C VAL A 581 14.24 3.73 -20.95
N ALA A 582 13.23 3.17 -20.28
CA ALA A 582 13.04 1.73 -20.21
C ALA A 582 12.47 1.17 -21.52
N GLY A 583 11.59 1.91 -22.22
CA GLY A 583 11.07 1.54 -23.53
C GLY A 583 12.15 1.48 -24.62
N ASP A 584 13.06 2.45 -24.65
CA ASP A 584 14.25 2.49 -25.52
C ASP A 584 15.12 1.24 -25.34
N MET A 585 15.27 0.77 -24.08
CA MET A 585 16.21 -0.29 -23.70
C MET A 585 15.63 -1.71 -23.78
N LEU A 586 14.35 -1.87 -23.40
CA LEU A 586 13.69 -3.16 -23.18
C LEU A 586 12.57 -3.43 -24.22
N GLY A 587 12.20 -2.42 -25.00
CA GLY A 587 10.94 -2.38 -25.74
C GLY A 587 9.76 -2.07 -24.82
N THR A 588 8.66 -1.56 -25.40
CA THR A 588 7.44 -1.20 -24.64
C THR A 588 6.83 -2.38 -23.88
N ALA A 589 6.98 -3.60 -24.41
CA ALA A 589 6.51 -4.83 -23.75
C ALA A 589 7.32 -5.21 -22.49
N GLY A 590 8.53 -4.66 -22.30
CA GLY A 590 9.34 -4.85 -21.10
C GLY A 590 9.01 -3.88 -19.96
N VAL A 591 8.06 -2.95 -20.16
CA VAL A 591 7.71 -1.89 -19.19
C VAL A 591 6.30 -2.12 -18.66
N ASN A 592 6.19 -2.88 -17.57
CA ASN A 592 4.92 -3.26 -16.97
C ASN A 592 4.33 -2.14 -16.07
N TYR A 593 3.01 -2.00 -16.09
CA TYR A 593 2.28 -1.25 -15.07
C TYR A 593 2.18 -2.07 -13.77
N MET A 594 2.54 -1.46 -12.65
CA MET A 594 2.54 -2.11 -11.33
C MET A 594 1.33 -1.72 -10.48
N GLN A 595 0.67 -2.70 -9.87
CA GLN A 595 -0.32 -2.43 -8.82
C GLN A 595 0.38 -2.05 -7.51
N PRO A 596 -0.13 -1.08 -6.72
CA PRO A 596 0.50 -0.66 -5.47
C PRO A 596 0.61 -1.80 -4.45
N LEU A 597 1.73 -1.88 -3.73
CA LEU A 597 1.95 -2.90 -2.70
C LEU A 597 1.85 -2.31 -1.29
N MET A 598 1.30 -3.10 -0.37
CA MET A 598 1.26 -2.77 1.07
C MET A 598 2.62 -2.89 1.77
N GLY A 599 3.72 -3.12 1.04
CA GLY A 599 5.08 -2.91 1.56
C GLY A 599 5.34 -1.44 1.88
N SER A 600 6.45 -1.17 2.57
CA SER A 600 6.99 0.18 2.77
C SER A 600 8.46 0.18 2.40
N GLU A 601 8.99 1.36 2.11
CA GLU A 601 10.37 1.56 1.67
C GLU A 601 10.78 2.97 2.11
N ASP A 602 11.93 3.11 2.76
CA ASP A 602 12.41 4.35 3.37
C ASP A 602 12.88 5.42 2.34
N PHE A 603 13.07 5.05 1.07
CA PHE A 603 13.27 5.98 -0.06
C PHE A 603 12.17 7.06 -0.14
N SER A 604 10.98 6.76 0.36
CA SER A 604 9.88 7.70 0.58
C SER A 604 10.31 8.98 1.35
N PHE A 605 11.29 8.90 2.26
CA PHE A 605 11.85 10.07 2.95
C PHE A 605 12.56 11.06 2.00
N TYR A 606 13.10 10.60 0.85
CA TYR A 606 13.64 11.51 -0.17
C TYR A 606 12.52 12.15 -1.01
N GLN A 607 11.48 11.37 -1.34
CA GLN A 607 10.30 11.83 -2.10
C GLN A 607 9.51 12.93 -1.37
N GLU A 608 9.56 12.97 -0.04
CA GLU A 608 9.02 14.06 0.80
C GLU A 608 9.77 15.41 0.66
N ILE A 609 10.88 15.45 -0.06
CA ILE A 609 11.75 16.64 -0.17
C ILE A 609 12.00 17.03 -1.64
N ILE A 610 12.17 16.06 -2.52
CA ILE A 610 12.47 16.25 -3.95
C ILE A 610 11.67 15.26 -4.82
N PRO A 611 11.42 15.56 -6.11
CA PRO A 611 10.91 14.57 -7.06
C PRO A 611 11.76 13.30 -7.05
N GLY A 612 11.12 12.17 -6.75
CA GLY A 612 11.79 10.88 -6.68
C GLY A 612 11.00 9.80 -7.41
N TYR A 613 11.71 8.85 -8.01
CA TYR A 613 11.10 7.79 -8.80
C TYR A 613 11.71 6.42 -8.47
N PHE A 614 10.85 5.47 -8.14
CA PHE A 614 11.19 4.13 -7.70
C PHE A 614 10.55 3.08 -8.62
N PHE A 615 11.26 2.00 -8.92
CA PHE A 615 10.74 0.92 -9.76
C PHE A 615 11.36 -0.44 -9.42
N PHE A 616 10.66 -1.49 -9.84
CA PHE A 616 11.10 -2.87 -9.66
C PHE A 616 11.74 -3.39 -10.95
N LEU A 617 12.87 -4.07 -10.82
CA LEU A 617 13.61 -4.72 -11.90
C LEU A 617 13.46 -6.24 -11.81
N GLY A 618 13.20 -6.89 -12.94
CA GLY A 618 13.11 -8.34 -13.01
C GLY A 618 14.44 -9.05 -12.82
N MET A 619 14.46 -9.93 -11.80
CA MET A 619 15.57 -10.82 -11.44
C MET A 619 15.04 -12.21 -11.03
N LYS A 620 13.93 -12.65 -11.63
CA LYS A 620 13.33 -13.98 -11.38
C LYS A 620 14.28 -15.11 -11.80
N ASP A 621 14.59 -15.99 -10.86
CA ASP A 621 15.35 -17.21 -11.12
C ASP A 621 14.44 -18.27 -11.77
N GLU A 622 14.53 -18.41 -13.09
CA GLU A 622 13.79 -19.41 -13.88
C GLU A 622 14.19 -20.87 -13.60
N THR A 623 15.17 -21.14 -12.73
CA THR A 623 15.47 -22.50 -12.24
C THR A 623 14.55 -22.94 -11.10
N LEU A 624 13.74 -22.03 -10.56
CA LEU A 624 12.77 -22.30 -9.49
C LEU A 624 11.35 -22.44 -10.06
N GLU A 625 10.62 -23.48 -9.63
CA GLU A 625 9.23 -23.71 -10.04
C GLU A 625 8.29 -22.56 -9.63
N GLN A 626 8.61 -21.87 -8.54
CA GLN A 626 7.92 -20.67 -8.09
C GLN A 626 8.93 -19.61 -7.59
N PRO A 627 8.68 -18.32 -7.87
CA PRO A 627 9.50 -17.23 -7.35
C PRO A 627 9.36 -17.12 -5.82
N VAL A 628 10.50 -16.93 -5.14
CA VAL A 628 10.53 -16.86 -3.67
C VAL A 628 10.39 -15.40 -3.21
N MET A 629 9.50 -15.17 -2.25
CA MET A 629 9.31 -13.87 -1.59
C MET A 629 10.62 -13.33 -0.98
N PRO A 630 10.87 -12.01 -1.07
CA PRO A 630 11.81 -11.33 -0.18
C PRO A 630 11.58 -11.69 1.31
N HIS A 631 12.62 -11.55 2.12
CA HIS A 631 12.67 -11.91 3.56
C HIS A 631 12.50 -13.43 3.82
N SER A 632 12.51 -14.28 2.80
CA SER A 632 12.54 -15.74 2.92
C SER A 632 13.97 -16.27 3.13
N PRO A 633 14.18 -17.29 3.99
CA PRO A 633 15.46 -18.02 4.10
C PRO A 633 15.96 -18.66 2.79
N TYR A 634 15.07 -18.77 1.79
CA TYR A 634 15.31 -19.34 0.47
C TYR A 634 15.30 -18.29 -0.65
N PHE A 635 15.36 -17.00 -0.33
CA PHE A 635 15.37 -15.93 -1.34
C PHE A 635 16.58 -16.06 -2.29
N ARG A 636 16.30 -16.04 -3.60
CA ARG A 636 17.28 -16.15 -4.68
C ARG A 636 16.84 -15.27 -5.85
N ILE A 637 17.81 -14.81 -6.64
CA ILE A 637 17.64 -13.93 -7.79
C ILE A 637 18.55 -14.39 -8.94
N ASP A 638 18.15 -14.13 -10.18
CA ASP A 638 19.02 -14.29 -11.36
C ASP A 638 19.94 -13.06 -11.50
N GLU A 639 21.24 -13.30 -11.34
CA GLU A 639 22.29 -12.31 -11.50
C GLU A 639 22.36 -11.74 -12.93
N GLY A 640 21.76 -12.41 -13.93
CA GLY A 640 21.54 -11.91 -15.29
C GLY A 640 20.76 -10.59 -15.36
N GLY A 641 20.05 -10.21 -14.29
CA GLY A 641 19.43 -8.89 -14.16
C GLY A 641 20.40 -7.73 -13.90
N LEU A 642 21.60 -7.98 -13.35
CA LEU A 642 22.54 -6.92 -12.91
C LEU A 642 22.89 -5.90 -14.02
N PRO A 643 23.16 -6.30 -15.29
CA PRO A 643 23.41 -5.35 -16.37
C PRO A 643 22.26 -4.38 -16.66
N PHE A 644 21.03 -4.83 -16.48
CA PHE A 644 19.85 -4.02 -16.77
C PHE A 644 19.66 -2.91 -15.72
N GLY A 645 19.81 -3.21 -14.43
CA GLY A 645 19.73 -2.18 -13.39
C GLY A 645 20.88 -1.17 -13.44
N ALA A 646 22.10 -1.64 -13.72
CA ALA A 646 23.26 -0.77 -13.93
C ALA A 646 23.05 0.19 -15.12
N ALA A 647 22.58 -0.33 -16.26
CA ALA A 647 22.26 0.47 -17.44
C ALA A 647 21.10 1.44 -17.17
N LEU A 648 20.00 1.01 -16.56
CA LEU A 648 18.84 1.85 -16.29
C LEU A 648 19.18 3.01 -15.34
N HIS A 649 19.90 2.76 -14.25
CA HIS A 649 20.41 3.83 -13.38
C HIS A 649 21.23 4.87 -14.17
N ALA A 650 22.17 4.41 -15.02
CA ALA A 650 23.01 5.30 -15.81
C ALA A 650 22.21 6.08 -16.88
N SER A 651 21.30 5.42 -17.59
CA SER A 651 20.50 6.03 -18.66
C SER A 651 19.51 7.06 -18.12
N LEU A 652 18.83 6.76 -17.00
CA LEU A 652 17.86 7.68 -16.38
C LEU A 652 18.53 9.00 -15.98
N VAL A 653 19.70 8.95 -15.34
CA VAL A 653 20.37 10.17 -14.90
C VAL A 653 20.99 10.96 -16.05
N VAL A 654 21.58 10.30 -17.05
CA VAL A 654 22.09 11.01 -18.26
C VAL A 654 20.94 11.75 -18.92
N ARG A 655 19.86 11.04 -19.28
CA ARG A 655 18.67 11.61 -19.94
C ARG A 655 18.03 12.74 -19.12
N ASN A 656 17.99 12.61 -17.78
CA ASN A 656 17.51 13.70 -16.92
C ASN A 656 18.43 14.93 -16.96
N THR A 657 19.75 14.76 -17.03
CA THR A 657 20.67 15.91 -17.19
C THR A 657 20.59 16.56 -18.57
N GLU A 658 20.13 15.86 -19.61
CA GLU A 658 19.94 16.43 -20.95
C GLU A 658 18.72 17.36 -21.03
N THR A 659 17.60 17.01 -20.39
CA THR A 659 16.37 17.83 -20.41
C THR A 659 16.49 19.14 -19.64
N HIS A 660 17.56 19.33 -18.87
CA HIS A 660 17.82 20.51 -18.04
C HIS A 660 18.85 21.48 -18.66
N GLU A 661 19.15 21.38 -19.96
CA GLU A 661 20.05 22.33 -20.62
C GLU A 661 19.51 23.79 -20.62
N PRO A 662 20.33 24.79 -20.26
CA PRO A 662 19.95 26.21 -20.30
C PRO A 662 20.00 26.77 -21.75
N GLY A 663 19.26 26.14 -22.66
CA GLY A 663 19.32 26.35 -24.12
C GLY A 663 18.05 26.88 -24.79
N GLY A 664 16.96 27.09 -24.06
CA GLY A 664 15.65 27.52 -24.60
C GLY A 664 15.25 28.95 -24.21
N GLY A 665 14.82 29.76 -25.19
CA GLY A 665 14.50 31.17 -25.02
C GLY A 665 13.14 31.47 -24.36
N ALA A 666 12.90 30.98 -23.14
CA ALA A 666 11.75 31.41 -22.34
C ALA A 666 11.97 32.85 -21.83
N GLU A 667 11.11 33.79 -22.25
CA GLU A 667 11.17 35.17 -21.75
C GLU A 667 11.05 35.21 -20.22
N ALA A 668 11.96 35.95 -19.57
CA ALA A 668 11.92 36.22 -18.14
C ALA A 668 10.69 37.08 -17.80
N LYS A 669 9.54 36.43 -17.59
CA LYS A 669 8.31 37.07 -17.12
C LYS A 669 8.49 37.53 -15.69
N ASP A 670 8.89 38.80 -15.54
CA ASP A 670 8.85 39.54 -14.29
C ASP A 670 7.42 39.51 -13.71
N LYS A 671 7.21 38.54 -12.81
CA LYS A 671 6.08 38.46 -11.91
C LYS A 671 6.59 38.63 -10.48
N GLY A 672 6.81 39.89 -10.11
CA GLY A 672 6.82 40.28 -8.70
C GLY A 672 5.54 39.82 -7.97
N VAL A 673 5.59 39.88 -6.63
CA VAL A 673 4.66 39.21 -5.68
C VAL A 673 4.94 37.71 -5.52
N VAL A 674 6.04 37.43 -4.81
CA VAL A 674 6.18 36.18 -4.04
C VAL A 674 5.05 36.14 -2.99
N PRO A 675 4.20 35.11 -2.96
CA PRO A 675 3.28 34.91 -1.84
C PRO A 675 4.10 34.64 -0.57
N SER A 676 3.94 35.47 0.47
CA SER A 676 4.69 35.29 1.71
C SER A 676 4.22 34.03 2.44
N LEU A 677 4.96 32.93 2.28
CA LEU A 677 4.82 31.74 3.12
C LEU A 677 4.92 32.15 4.59
N ARG A 678 3.82 32.02 5.33
CA ARG A 678 3.81 32.26 6.77
C ARG A 678 4.59 31.11 7.42
N PRO A 679 5.56 31.37 8.31
CA PRO A 679 6.25 30.29 8.98
C PRO A 679 5.26 29.56 9.90
N ILE A 680 5.08 28.25 9.70
CA ILE A 680 4.31 27.38 10.59
C ILE A 680 5.18 27.13 11.84
N THR A 681 5.22 28.10 12.74
CA THR A 681 5.95 27.99 14.00
C THR A 681 5.14 27.19 15.01
N ASN A 682 5.31 25.86 15.04
CA ASN A 682 5.03 25.03 16.22
C ASN A 682 5.70 23.64 16.12
N PHE A 683 7.04 23.61 16.12
CA PHE A 683 7.82 22.41 16.47
C PHE A 683 8.46 22.62 17.84
N PRO A 684 8.05 21.89 18.90
CA PRO A 684 8.64 21.96 20.24
C PRO A 684 10.05 21.35 20.37
N GLY A 685 11.00 21.82 19.54
CA GLY A 685 12.43 21.89 19.83
C GLY A 685 13.27 20.60 19.80
N LEU A 686 14.07 20.45 18.73
CA LEU A 686 15.43 19.86 18.87
C LEU A 686 16.44 20.32 17.79
N VAL A 687 16.86 21.59 17.81
CA VAL A 687 18.04 22.03 17.03
C VAL A 687 18.95 22.95 17.86
N ALA A 688 19.85 22.35 18.64
CA ALA A 688 21.01 23.04 19.21
C ALA A 688 22.24 22.74 18.36
N ARG A 689 22.61 23.64 17.44
CA ARG A 689 23.74 23.43 16.50
C ARG A 689 25.09 23.37 17.22
N TYR A 690 25.61 22.16 17.46
CA TYR A 690 27.02 21.96 17.79
C TYR A 690 27.87 21.91 16.52
N SER A 691 28.49 23.03 16.16
CA SER A 691 29.66 22.99 15.29
C SER A 691 30.85 22.53 16.11
N LYS A 692 31.30 21.29 15.90
CA LYS A 692 32.51 20.75 16.51
C LYS A 692 33.37 20.12 15.42
N ARG A 693 34.42 20.83 15.01
CA ARG A 693 35.46 20.27 14.14
C ARG A 693 36.14 19.12 14.88
N TYR A 694 36.22 17.95 14.26
CA TYR A 694 37.28 17.01 14.60
C TYR A 694 38.59 17.51 13.98
N LEU A 695 39.62 17.53 14.81
CA LEU A 695 41.02 17.56 14.41
C LEU A 695 41.59 16.17 14.73
N GLU A 696 42.59 15.74 13.97
CA GLU A 696 43.22 14.43 14.18
C GLU A 696 43.84 14.33 15.59
N LEU A 697 43.79 13.11 16.14
CA LEU A 697 44.45 12.75 17.39
C LEU A 697 45.55 11.72 17.09
N ASP A 698 46.66 12.23 16.54
CA ASP A 698 47.94 11.53 16.67
C ASP A 698 48.38 11.57 18.14
N SER A 699 49.01 10.48 18.58
CA SER A 699 49.46 10.31 19.95
C SER A 699 50.75 11.10 20.24
N LEU A 700 50.84 11.68 21.44
CA LEU A 700 52.06 11.74 22.27
C LEU A 700 51.81 12.37 23.66
N GLU A 701 52.84 12.38 24.49
CA GLU A 701 52.77 12.44 25.96
C GLU A 701 52.93 13.85 26.59
N GLU A 702 52.70 13.91 27.90
CA GLU A 702 53.14 14.90 28.91
C GLU A 702 53.56 16.33 28.50
N GLY A 703 52.88 17.35 29.07
CA GLY A 703 53.39 18.73 29.02
C GLY A 703 52.62 19.73 29.92
N ASN A 704 53.37 20.57 30.66
CA ASN A 704 52.81 21.63 31.50
C ASN A 704 52.84 23.02 30.81
N SER A 705 52.01 23.92 31.34
CA SER A 705 52.16 25.39 31.33
C SER A 705 51.66 26.21 30.12
N TRP A 706 51.79 27.54 30.23
CA TRP A 706 51.00 28.58 29.55
C TRP A 706 51.86 29.39 28.56
N GLU A 707 51.25 29.98 27.53
CA GLU A 707 51.04 31.45 27.42
C GLU A 707 50.45 31.89 26.05
N TYR A 708 50.28 33.20 25.86
CA TYR A 708 49.49 33.87 24.82
C TYR A 708 50.13 33.91 23.42
N LEU A 709 49.27 34.05 22.40
CA LEU A 709 49.58 34.79 21.17
C LEU A 709 48.46 35.76 20.79
N ARG A 710 48.81 36.87 20.13
CA ARG A 710 47.96 38.07 19.94
C ARG A 710 48.31 38.75 18.61
N ILE A 711 47.32 39.00 17.75
CA ILE A 711 47.51 39.63 16.43
C ILE A 711 46.55 40.83 16.27
N ASN A 712 46.96 41.87 15.53
CA ASN A 712 46.32 43.18 15.47
C ASN A 712 45.77 43.55 14.08
N GLY A 713 44.59 44.16 14.04
CA GLY A 713 44.09 45.02 12.95
C GLY A 713 43.62 44.31 11.66
N SER A 714 42.87 44.96 10.77
CA SER A 714 42.08 46.21 10.91
C SER A 714 41.09 46.32 9.74
N ILE A 715 39.83 46.73 9.98
CA ILE A 715 38.73 46.65 9.00
C ILE A 715 38.24 48.04 8.54
N PRO A 716 38.11 48.25 7.22
CA PRO A 716 37.17 49.18 6.61
C PRO A 716 36.12 48.44 5.72
N SER A 717 34.91 48.96 5.43
CA SER A 717 34.19 50.07 6.07
C SER A 717 32.72 50.17 5.58
N SER A 718 31.78 49.38 6.12
CA SER A 718 30.33 49.66 5.99
C SER A 718 29.44 48.89 6.98
N GLY A 719 28.93 49.57 8.02
CA GLY A 719 27.55 49.36 8.49
C GLY A 719 27.18 48.20 9.43
N VAL A 720 28.11 47.43 10.02
CA VAL A 720 27.74 46.43 11.05
C VAL A 720 27.47 47.10 12.40
N VAL A 721 26.28 46.91 12.96
CA VAL A 721 25.89 47.38 14.31
C VAL A 721 25.87 46.21 15.28
N ILE A 722 26.85 46.12 16.18
CA ILE A 722 26.86 45.16 17.30
C ILE A 722 27.15 45.88 18.63
N SER A 723 26.12 45.86 19.48
CA SER A 723 26.06 45.80 20.96
C SER A 723 27.21 46.30 21.85
N TYR A 724 26.85 46.93 22.98
CA TYR A 724 27.71 47.00 24.18
C TYR A 724 26.93 47.22 25.49
N HIS A 725 27.09 46.33 26.48
CA HIS A 725 27.37 46.53 27.93
C HIS A 725 27.26 45.14 28.66
N LYS A 726 28.12 44.67 29.60
CA LYS A 726 28.77 45.22 30.84
C LYS A 726 27.79 45.25 32.05
N LEU A 727 28.11 44.85 33.31
CA LEU A 727 29.40 44.53 33.99
C LEU A 727 29.26 43.74 35.35
N LYS A 728 30.26 42.90 35.69
CA LYS A 728 30.77 42.35 37.00
C LYS A 728 30.05 42.53 38.39
N LYS A 729 30.06 41.46 39.22
CA LYS A 729 30.81 41.25 40.53
C LYS A 729 30.43 39.90 41.22
N LEU A 730 31.35 39.01 41.64
CA LEU A 730 32.07 38.84 42.96
C LEU A 730 31.14 38.70 44.20
N SER A 731 31.31 37.83 45.22
CA SER A 731 32.20 36.66 45.59
C SER A 731 31.65 36.07 46.94
N PHE A 732 31.86 34.87 47.50
CA PHE A 732 32.93 33.81 47.61
C PHE A 732 32.28 32.37 47.58
N LEU A 733 32.87 31.16 47.63
CA LEU A 733 34.12 30.49 48.13
C LEU A 733 34.04 29.78 49.52
N ASN A 734 33.58 28.50 49.59
CA ASN A 734 34.25 27.35 50.25
C ASN A 734 33.46 26.01 50.24
N CYS A 735 34.18 24.90 50.50
CA CYS A 735 33.75 23.47 50.60
C CYS A 735 33.85 22.99 52.10
N PRO A 736 33.66 21.71 52.53
CA PRO A 736 33.37 20.46 51.80
C PRO A 736 32.40 19.41 52.47
N SER A 737 32.33 18.22 51.84
CA SER A 737 32.32 16.84 52.42
C SER A 737 31.08 16.18 53.07
N TRP A 738 30.92 14.88 52.72
CA TRP A 738 30.23 13.77 53.43
C TRP A 738 28.67 13.82 53.46
N GLU A 739 27.92 12.71 53.48
CA GLU A 739 28.21 11.27 53.18
C GLU A 739 26.89 10.55 52.75
N LYS A 740 26.92 9.23 52.54
CA LYS A 740 25.71 8.39 52.42
C LYS A 740 24.83 8.46 53.68
N TRP A 741 23.55 8.09 53.57
CA TRP A 741 22.97 6.99 54.39
C TRP A 741 21.73 6.41 53.70
N GLU A 742 21.38 5.17 54.05
CA GLU A 742 20.26 4.38 53.52
C GLU A 742 19.14 4.25 54.57
N ASP A 743 17.97 3.74 54.15
CA ASP A 743 16.83 3.18 54.91
C ASP A 743 16.65 3.50 56.42
N THR A 744 15.47 4.03 56.78
CA THR A 744 14.54 3.36 57.73
C THR A 744 13.15 4.00 57.81
N THR A 745 12.12 3.19 57.60
CA THR A 745 10.80 3.25 58.28
C THR A 745 10.90 2.43 59.60
N PRO A 746 9.91 2.38 60.54
CA PRO A 746 8.48 2.70 60.41
C PRO A 746 7.84 3.44 61.61
N GLU A 747 6.49 3.41 61.69
CA GLU A 747 5.63 3.58 62.89
C GLU A 747 5.61 4.98 63.56
N GLU A 748 4.54 5.46 64.22
CA GLU A 748 3.17 4.93 64.44
C GLU A 748 2.12 6.07 64.58
N GLU A 749 0.91 5.74 65.05
CA GLU A 749 -0.29 6.59 65.14
C GLU A 749 -0.18 7.84 66.06
N GLY A 750 -1.05 8.84 65.85
CA GLY A 750 -1.21 9.94 66.82
C GLY A 750 -2.17 11.07 66.40
N SER A 751 -3.47 10.96 66.73
CA SER A 751 -4.45 12.02 66.43
C SER A 751 -4.50 13.10 67.52
N ALA A 752 -4.51 14.39 67.13
CA ALA A 752 -4.97 15.50 67.97
C ALA A 752 -5.50 16.66 67.09
N THR A 753 -6.71 17.14 67.38
CA THR A 753 -7.33 18.28 66.70
C THR A 753 -7.59 19.45 67.67
N MET A 754 -8.01 20.59 67.11
CA MET A 754 -8.59 21.77 67.78
C MET A 754 -7.66 22.71 68.57
N SER A 755 -7.43 23.88 67.94
CA SER A 755 -7.97 25.20 68.35
C SER A 755 -7.63 25.79 69.74
N ILE A 756 -7.25 27.07 69.77
CA ILE A 756 -8.01 28.14 70.47
C ILE A 756 -7.49 29.55 70.10
N MET A 757 -8.38 30.39 69.57
CA MET A 757 -8.28 31.87 69.50
C MET A 757 -8.67 32.46 70.88
N PRO A 758 -8.38 33.74 71.25
CA PRO A 758 -8.49 34.94 70.38
C PRO A 758 -7.53 36.13 70.71
N CYS A 759 -7.83 37.31 70.12
CA CYS A 759 -7.45 38.67 70.57
C CYS A 759 -5.97 39.13 70.35
N LEU A 760 -5.66 40.39 69.99
CA LEU A 760 -6.50 41.55 69.60
C LEU A 760 -5.68 42.64 68.86
N ARG A 761 -6.12 43.06 67.65
CA ARG A 761 -6.04 44.42 67.00
C ARG A 761 -6.31 44.26 65.49
N VAL A 762 -7.30 44.88 64.81
CA VAL A 762 -7.80 46.29 64.76
C VAL A 762 -6.76 47.19 64.07
N LEU A 763 -6.96 47.79 62.88
CA LEU A 763 -8.10 47.92 61.91
C LEU A 763 -7.49 48.37 60.53
N SER A 764 -8.15 48.61 59.36
CA SER A 764 -9.56 48.66 58.90
C SER A 764 -9.72 48.67 57.35
N ILE A 765 -10.80 48.05 56.84
CA ILE A 765 -11.74 48.54 55.77
C ILE A 765 -11.32 48.58 54.25
N ASN A 766 -12.24 48.03 53.41
CA ASN A 766 -12.47 48.23 51.95
C ASN A 766 -11.40 47.74 50.93
N ARG A 767 -11.77 47.31 49.71
CA ARG A 767 -13.07 46.90 49.12
C ARG A 767 -12.86 46.04 47.86
N CYS A 768 -13.90 45.31 47.46
CA CYS A 768 -14.22 45.07 46.04
C CYS A 768 -15.55 45.80 45.71
N MET A 769 -16.03 45.68 44.46
CA MET A 769 -17.35 46.13 43.93
C MET A 769 -17.58 47.61 43.52
N LEU A 770 -18.30 47.75 42.39
CA LEU A 770 -19.19 48.86 41.92
C LEU A 770 -18.50 50.18 41.49
N THR A 771 -18.91 50.95 40.45
CA THR A 771 -19.87 50.76 39.31
C THR A 771 -19.70 51.88 38.25
N GLU A 772 -20.49 51.81 37.17
CA GLU A 772 -20.97 52.91 36.30
C GLU A 772 -20.16 53.30 35.04
N LEU A 773 -20.84 53.11 33.90
CA LEU A 773 -20.74 53.84 32.63
C LEU A 773 -20.91 55.37 32.85
N PRO A 774 -20.37 56.25 31.97
CA PRO A 774 -21.24 56.74 30.89
C PRO A 774 -20.59 57.13 29.53
N TYR A 775 -21.32 56.78 28.47
CA TYR A 775 -21.63 57.60 27.28
C TYR A 775 -20.60 57.88 26.14
N ARG A 776 -20.93 57.26 24.98
CA ARG A 776 -21.22 57.88 23.64
C ARG A 776 -20.14 57.99 22.53
N LEU A 777 -20.65 57.73 21.30
CA LEU A 777 -20.16 58.09 19.94
C LEU A 777 -18.94 57.29 19.41
N LEU A 778 -18.88 56.76 18.17
CA LEU A 778 -19.72 56.80 16.94
C LEU A 778 -19.90 55.36 16.34
N ARG A 779 -21.02 54.95 15.71
CA ARG A 779 -21.38 55.03 14.24
C ARG A 779 -20.20 54.68 13.30
N LYS A 780 -20.27 53.76 12.31
CA LYS A 780 -21.34 53.01 11.55
C LYS A 780 -20.87 51.53 11.36
N ALA A 781 -21.68 50.47 11.18
CA ALA A 781 -22.52 50.06 10.02
C ALA A 781 -21.77 50.03 8.65
N SER A 782 -21.88 49.01 7.76
CA SER A 782 -22.73 47.78 7.76
C SER A 782 -22.47 46.81 6.56
N SER A 783 -22.45 45.48 6.78
CA SER A 783 -22.82 44.38 5.82
C SER A 783 -22.65 42.99 6.49
N LEU A 784 -23.72 42.20 6.71
CA LEU A 784 -24.12 40.99 5.94
C LEU A 784 -23.09 39.83 6.00
N GLN A 785 -23.36 38.75 6.77
CA GLN A 785 -23.98 37.45 6.33
C GLN A 785 -23.03 36.57 5.49
N HIS A 786 -22.82 35.26 5.74
CA HIS A 786 -23.40 34.30 6.70
C HIS A 786 -22.31 33.41 7.33
N LEU A 787 -22.55 32.89 8.55
CA LEU A 787 -22.13 31.54 8.93
C LEU A 787 -23.07 31.01 10.03
N MET A 788 -23.54 29.77 9.91
CA MET A 788 -24.27 29.08 10.99
C MET A 788 -23.27 28.29 11.84
N VAL A 789 -23.38 28.40 13.17
CA VAL A 789 -22.75 27.48 14.12
C VAL A 789 -23.81 27.07 15.14
N THR A 790 -24.32 25.85 14.99
CA THR A 790 -25.24 25.24 15.96
C THR A 790 -24.43 24.58 17.07
N CYS A 791 -24.33 25.24 18.22
CA CYS A 791 -23.72 24.67 19.43
C CYS A 791 -24.68 24.87 20.62
N SER A 792 -25.50 23.84 20.88
CA SER A 792 -26.57 23.89 21.88
C SER A 792 -26.06 23.49 23.26
N PHE A 793 -25.54 24.45 24.03
CA PHE A 793 -25.42 24.28 25.49
C PHE A 793 -26.80 24.32 26.14
N HIS A 794 -27.04 23.42 27.10
CA HIS A 794 -28.24 23.44 27.94
C HIS A 794 -27.86 23.79 29.38
N LEU A 795 -28.40 24.91 29.87
CA LEU A 795 -28.42 25.31 31.26
C LEU A 795 -29.88 25.48 31.66
N SER A 796 -30.32 24.75 32.68
CA SER A 796 -31.63 24.92 33.31
C SER A 796 -31.48 25.68 34.63
N GLU A 797 -32.25 26.76 34.78
CA GLU A 797 -32.26 27.56 36.00
C GLU A 797 -33.12 26.91 37.10
N CYS A 798 -32.75 27.13 38.37
CA CYS A 798 -33.58 26.81 39.52
C CYS A 798 -34.54 27.98 39.84
N TYR A 799 -35.70 27.67 40.42
CA TYR A 799 -36.52 28.64 41.16
C TYR A 799 -37.09 28.02 42.44
N GLU A 800 -37.21 28.82 43.49
CA GLU A 800 -37.73 28.47 44.83
C GLU A 800 -39.29 28.55 44.84
N ASP A 801 -40.08 28.17 45.86
CA ASP A 801 -39.85 27.89 47.28
C ASP A 801 -41.06 27.07 47.88
N ARG A 802 -40.91 26.56 49.12
CA ARG A 802 -41.94 26.18 50.13
C ARG A 802 -42.82 24.91 50.01
N ARG A 803 -42.47 23.96 50.90
CA ARG A 803 -43.31 23.35 52.00
C ARG A 803 -44.74 22.85 51.69
N VAL A 804 -45.00 21.57 52.03
CA VAL A 804 -45.85 21.12 53.17
C VAL A 804 -45.72 19.58 53.35
N LEU A 805 -46.27 19.02 54.44
CA LEU A 805 -46.05 17.66 54.94
C LEU A 805 -47.16 16.64 54.55
N ALA A 806 -46.78 15.35 54.55
CA ALA A 806 -47.58 14.14 54.79
C ALA A 806 -48.64 13.71 53.74
N GLY A 807 -48.92 12.40 53.69
CA GLY A 807 -50.06 11.82 52.96
C GLY A 807 -49.75 10.50 52.23
N ASP A 808 -50.27 9.40 52.76
CA ASP A 808 -50.13 8.01 52.29
C ASP A 808 -50.65 7.67 50.87
N HIS A 809 -50.31 6.43 50.45
CA HIS A 809 -50.99 5.54 49.49
C HIS A 809 -50.74 5.59 47.96
N CYS A 810 -50.32 4.41 47.47
CA CYS A 810 -50.54 3.77 46.17
C CYS A 810 -52.01 3.79 45.64
N PRO A 811 -52.31 3.29 44.40
CA PRO A 811 -51.42 2.85 43.30
C PRO A 811 -51.81 3.34 41.86
N ALA A 812 -50.92 3.04 40.90
CA ALA A 812 -51.13 2.59 39.51
C ALA A 812 -52.28 3.14 38.62
N LEU A 813 -51.91 3.49 37.38
CA LEU A 813 -52.62 3.04 36.16
C LEU A 813 -51.72 3.10 34.91
N HIS A 814 -51.96 2.19 33.96
CA HIS A 814 -51.34 2.19 32.63
C HIS A 814 -51.95 3.25 31.72
N MET A 815 -51.12 3.85 30.87
CA MET A 815 -51.23 3.69 29.42
C MET A 815 -49.84 3.73 28.79
#